data_AF-A0A1J1HG18-F1
#
_entry.id   AF-A0A1J1HG18-F1
#
_cell.length_a   1.000
_cell.length_b   1.000
_cell.length_c   1.000
_cell.angle_alpha   90.00
_cell.angle_beta   90.00
_cell.angle_gamma   90.00
#
_symmetry.space_group_name_H-M   'P 1'
#
loop_
_entity.id
_entity.type
_entity.pdbx_description
1 polymer ?
#
loop_
_entity_poly.entity_id
_entity_poly.type
_entity_poly.pdbx_seq_one_letter_code
_entity_poly.pdbx_strand_id
1 'polypeptide(L)'
;MRKLSKNQIIFRVFHAQLIEQSIKFKQQMMKSAESDENSSQRVRKTGRSSISSIPPPNPVIVRSSKENSAKNKALEEATKKSENLCDVLCNSYKFVVNYGVFESNFEWMPCEILIRIFEYLNTRDLLTVGLVCRQWMEATQYFRLMRKVLLHFQVFKYSDTSFPMNRFVNCSRLFPNIKFSIVKFSAKNHNFWDDYGDMVEELTFNSCMINKSEFLHIIRLCPHLKSLSITRCEDLYKSWTVVKKLSQVKLKFHQMKTLAIRDTSLLTKKILDFLTTSAPNLTSITIANCLGNTKLQDRDSILNSLADYVELKSEQIKVLNLGNTPIDEPFLVKLGDIKKLKLHELCFTFNGVVATIGKSGILTLLRNQQDLKILDVTDSKGLSNFCLIEICRNMKGLKKLILNKCWLINDAGLKEVGRLLHLEVLDISSCDRVTDLGLLEGLIPHGKKFYKLKELYLALLPYMSILAIYRLAQQYDELEVLDLSGSSNSITDETLQMIFRHQPKLKYLNLDCCAKITNFGIAGLSDQSNEENYNYRVLYNINYLKELRYLNLGGCYQLSDISFINAFDLPHLKEINLSRCHNVTANGIKYLCKKCPKIEIIDLSECYHVLDSTVGLITKEIIRLESLKLNGCTQITDDIFDDIACNCKYLKTLYIRRCPKIQTNPFEVLKNVRYIYYQ
;
A
#
# COMPACT_ATOMS: atom_id res chain seq x y z
N MET A 1 -39.80 -1.60 -15.39
CA MET A 1 -38.52 -1.79 -14.68
C MET A 1 -38.50 -1.12 -13.29
N ARG A 2 -39.32 -1.59 -12.34
CA ARG A 2 -39.24 -1.23 -10.92
C ARG A 2 -39.48 -2.52 -10.10
N LYS A 3 -38.87 -2.64 -8.92
CA LYS A 3 -38.74 -3.89 -8.12
C LYS A 3 -37.84 -4.98 -8.73
N LEU A 4 -36.54 -4.70 -8.89
CA LEU A 4 -35.52 -5.72 -8.68
C LEU A 4 -35.03 -5.59 -7.23
N SER A 5 -34.81 -6.70 -6.52
CA SER A 5 -34.23 -6.66 -5.18
C SER A 5 -32.77 -6.18 -5.23
N LYS A 6 -32.24 -5.62 -4.14
CA LYS A 6 -30.81 -5.24 -4.07
C LYS A 6 -29.89 -6.39 -4.47
N ASN A 7 -30.25 -7.62 -4.09
CA ASN A 7 -29.51 -8.84 -4.41
C ASN A 7 -29.49 -9.11 -5.93
N GLN A 8 -30.62 -8.93 -6.64
CA GLN A 8 -30.67 -9.11 -8.10
C GLN A 8 -29.85 -8.07 -8.88
N ILE A 9 -29.73 -6.84 -8.36
CA ILE A 9 -28.89 -5.79 -8.96
C ILE A 9 -27.40 -6.11 -8.72
N ILE A 10 -27.03 -6.49 -7.49
CA ILE A 10 -25.67 -6.97 -7.17
C ILE A 10 -25.31 -8.16 -8.07
N PHE A 11 -26.21 -9.14 -8.19
CA PHE A 11 -26.04 -10.33 -9.01
C PHE A 11 -25.75 -9.99 -10.48
N ARG A 12 -26.52 -9.09 -11.10
CA ARG A 12 -26.29 -8.70 -12.50
C ARG A 12 -25.00 -7.91 -12.72
N VAL A 13 -24.59 -7.05 -11.77
CA VAL A 13 -23.31 -6.34 -11.85
C VAL A 13 -22.13 -7.30 -11.67
N PHE A 14 -22.22 -8.24 -10.71
CA PHE A 14 -21.23 -9.29 -10.53
C PHE A 14 -21.15 -10.23 -11.74
N HIS A 15 -22.29 -10.58 -12.33
CA HIS A 15 -22.36 -11.41 -13.54
C HIS A 15 -21.63 -10.75 -14.72
N ALA A 16 -21.83 -9.45 -14.94
CA ALA A 16 -21.11 -8.70 -15.97
C ALA A 16 -19.58 -8.69 -15.71
N GLN A 17 -19.15 -8.46 -14.46
CA GLN A 17 -17.74 -8.49 -14.09
C GLN A 17 -17.12 -9.90 -14.19
N LEU A 18 -17.85 -10.95 -13.82
CA LEU A 18 -17.40 -12.34 -13.94
C LEU A 18 -17.24 -12.75 -15.41
N ILE A 19 -18.16 -12.33 -16.29
CA ILE A 19 -18.02 -12.50 -17.74
C ILE A 19 -16.80 -11.72 -18.27
N GLU A 20 -16.62 -10.47 -17.86
CA GLU A 20 -15.46 -9.67 -18.28
C GLU A 20 -14.13 -10.30 -17.84
N GLN A 21 -14.07 -10.84 -16.62
CA GLN A 21 -12.87 -11.53 -16.11
C GLN A 21 -12.66 -12.90 -16.76
N SER A 22 -13.72 -13.66 -17.07
CA SER A 22 -13.57 -14.94 -17.79
C SER A 22 -13.12 -14.73 -19.25
N ILE A 23 -13.56 -13.65 -19.89
CA ILE A 23 -13.05 -13.21 -21.20
C ILE A 23 -11.59 -12.80 -21.11
N LYS A 24 -11.18 -12.03 -20.08
CA LYS A 24 -9.77 -11.68 -19.83
C LYS A 24 -8.90 -12.90 -19.56
N PHE A 25 -9.40 -13.88 -18.82
CA PHE A 25 -8.72 -15.17 -18.60
C PHE A 25 -8.54 -15.95 -19.91
N LYS A 26 -9.60 -16.05 -20.74
CA LYS A 26 -9.53 -16.66 -22.08
C LYS A 26 -8.51 -15.95 -22.99
N GLN A 27 -8.48 -14.62 -22.97
CA GLN A 27 -7.49 -13.81 -23.69
C GLN A 27 -6.06 -13.98 -23.17
N GLN A 28 -5.85 -14.12 -21.85
CA GLN A 28 -4.52 -14.41 -21.29
C GLN A 28 -4.04 -15.81 -21.67
N MET A 29 -4.90 -16.82 -21.61
CA MET A 29 -4.57 -18.19 -22.02
C MET A 29 -4.18 -18.26 -23.50
N MET A 30 -4.90 -17.57 -24.39
CA MET A 30 -4.52 -17.47 -25.82
C MET A 30 -3.19 -16.73 -26.01
N LYS A 31 -2.94 -15.64 -25.28
CA LYS A 31 -1.66 -14.91 -25.35
C LYS A 31 -0.47 -15.72 -24.83
N SER A 32 -0.65 -16.58 -23.82
CA SER A 32 0.41 -17.52 -23.40
C SER A 32 0.69 -18.55 -24.50
N ALA A 33 -0.34 -19.11 -25.14
CA ALA A 33 -0.17 -20.04 -26.25
C ALA A 33 0.55 -19.40 -27.46
N GLU A 34 0.16 -18.18 -27.85
CA GLU A 34 0.85 -17.42 -28.90
C GLU A 34 2.32 -17.10 -28.52
N SER A 35 2.63 -16.90 -27.24
CA SER A 35 4.01 -16.64 -26.80
C SER A 35 4.89 -17.90 -26.84
N ASP A 36 4.31 -19.08 -26.62
CA ASP A 36 5.01 -20.37 -26.71
C ASP A 36 5.15 -20.88 -28.16
N GLU A 37 4.21 -20.54 -29.05
CA GLU A 37 4.41 -20.72 -30.49
C GLU A 37 5.50 -19.80 -31.04
N ASN A 38 5.52 -18.53 -30.64
CA ASN A 38 6.55 -17.57 -31.08
C ASN A 38 7.95 -17.89 -30.53
N SER A 39 8.06 -18.44 -29.31
CA SER A 39 9.34 -18.96 -28.79
C SER A 39 9.81 -20.18 -29.60
N SER A 40 8.89 -21.09 -29.93
CA SER A 40 9.15 -22.28 -30.75
C SER A 40 9.52 -21.95 -32.21
N GLN A 41 8.95 -20.89 -32.79
CA GLN A 41 9.34 -20.41 -34.12
C GLN A 41 10.68 -19.65 -34.12
N ARG A 42 11.03 -18.94 -33.04
CA ARG A 42 12.34 -18.25 -32.94
C ARG A 42 13.52 -19.21 -32.98
N VAL A 43 13.41 -20.39 -32.36
CA VAL A 43 14.44 -21.43 -32.39
C VAL A 43 14.65 -22.02 -33.80
N ARG A 44 13.65 -21.91 -34.70
CA ARG A 44 13.74 -22.42 -36.08
C ARG A 44 14.39 -21.46 -37.10
N LYS A 45 14.74 -20.22 -36.72
CA LYS A 45 15.30 -19.20 -37.65
C LYS A 45 16.78 -18.86 -37.44
N THR A 46 17.48 -19.50 -36.51
CA THR A 46 18.93 -19.32 -36.31
C THR A 46 19.69 -20.63 -36.55
N GLY A 47 20.05 -20.90 -37.81
CA GLY A 47 20.91 -22.06 -38.14
C GLY A 47 20.92 -22.50 -39.60
N ARG A 48 21.54 -21.72 -40.51
CA ARG A 48 21.93 -22.20 -41.86
C ARG A 48 23.01 -21.34 -42.56
N SER A 49 24.25 -21.53 -42.13
CA SER A 49 25.53 -21.21 -42.82
C SER A 49 26.66 -21.58 -41.82
N SER A 50 27.69 -22.40 -42.07
CA SER A 50 28.21 -23.04 -43.29
C SER A 50 28.90 -24.39 -42.97
N ILE A 51 29.31 -25.15 -44.00
CA ILE A 51 30.03 -26.47 -43.99
C ILE A 51 31.50 -26.30 -43.51
N SER A 52 32.28 -27.25 -42.93
CA SER A 52 32.22 -28.72 -42.67
C SER A 52 32.52 -29.06 -41.17
N SER A 53 32.92 -30.26 -40.66
CA SER A 53 33.34 -31.60 -41.16
C SER A 53 33.06 -32.73 -40.11
N ILE A 54 33.49 -33.98 -40.37
CA ILE A 54 33.16 -35.26 -39.66
C ILE A 54 34.47 -36.12 -39.61
N PRO A 55 34.83 -36.96 -38.58
CA PRO A 55 34.16 -38.23 -38.17
C PRO A 55 34.34 -38.66 -36.67
N PRO A 56 34.14 -39.95 -36.27
CA PRO A 56 32.88 -40.64 -35.90
C PRO A 56 32.88 -41.03 -34.37
N PRO A 57 32.14 -42.02 -33.78
CA PRO A 57 31.22 -43.02 -34.33
C PRO A 57 29.91 -43.38 -33.53
N ASN A 58 29.28 -44.45 -34.02
CA ASN A 58 28.17 -45.33 -33.59
C ASN A 58 28.06 -45.78 -32.10
N PRO A 59 26.96 -46.47 -31.70
CA PRO A 59 25.55 -46.34 -32.14
C PRO A 59 24.51 -46.40 -30.99
N VAL A 60 23.43 -45.60 -31.01
CA VAL A 60 22.29 -45.79 -30.07
C VAL A 60 20.93 -45.70 -30.75
N ILE A 61 20.28 -46.87 -30.85
CA ILE A 61 18.84 -47.18 -30.77
C ILE A 61 17.86 -46.06 -31.15
N VAL A 62 17.18 -46.26 -32.28
CA VAL A 62 16.06 -45.42 -32.77
C VAL A 62 14.85 -45.47 -31.82
N ARG A 63 14.56 -44.37 -31.12
CA ARG A 63 13.28 -44.08 -30.43
C ARG A 63 12.95 -42.58 -30.46
N SER A 64 12.61 -42.01 -31.62
CA SER A 64 12.35 -40.54 -31.69
C SER A 64 11.34 -40.03 -32.73
N SER A 65 10.55 -40.89 -33.38
CA SER A 65 9.40 -40.46 -34.21
C SER A 65 8.04 -40.61 -33.51
N LYS A 66 7.87 -41.65 -32.68
CA LYS A 66 6.62 -41.90 -31.95
C LYS A 66 6.41 -40.99 -30.73
N GLU A 67 7.45 -40.57 -30.01
CA GLU A 67 7.29 -39.76 -28.79
C GLU A 67 6.90 -38.29 -29.04
N ASN A 68 7.45 -37.65 -30.08
CA ASN A 68 7.03 -36.29 -30.44
C ASN A 68 5.63 -36.27 -31.09
N SER A 69 5.28 -37.31 -31.86
CA SER A 69 3.90 -37.51 -32.33
C SER A 69 2.94 -37.75 -31.15
N ALA A 70 3.36 -38.53 -30.15
CA ALA A 70 2.56 -38.79 -28.95
C ALA A 70 2.44 -37.54 -28.05
N LYS A 71 3.49 -36.71 -27.92
CA LYS A 71 3.40 -35.44 -27.17
C LYS A 71 2.53 -34.42 -27.87
N ASN A 72 2.62 -34.28 -29.19
CA ASN A 72 1.73 -33.38 -29.93
C ASN A 72 0.29 -33.88 -29.93
N LYS A 73 0.05 -35.20 -30.08
CA LYS A 73 -1.29 -35.79 -29.88
C LYS A 73 -1.80 -35.61 -28.46
N ALA A 74 -0.96 -35.79 -27.43
CA ALA A 74 -1.36 -35.58 -26.04
C ALA A 74 -1.65 -34.09 -25.75
N LEU A 75 -0.97 -33.16 -26.43
CA LEU A 75 -1.23 -31.73 -26.34
C LEU A 75 -2.50 -31.34 -27.09
N GLU A 76 -2.74 -31.87 -28.30
CA GLU A 76 -3.99 -31.73 -29.06
C GLU A 76 -5.18 -32.40 -28.35
N GLU A 77 -4.97 -33.54 -27.68
CA GLU A 77 -5.97 -34.18 -26.83
C GLU A 77 -6.18 -33.40 -25.53
N ALA A 78 -5.17 -32.72 -24.99
CA ALA A 78 -5.31 -31.86 -23.83
C ALA A 78 -6.03 -30.54 -24.17
N THR A 79 -5.72 -29.92 -25.32
CA THR A 79 -6.48 -28.77 -25.81
C THR A 79 -7.89 -29.18 -26.18
N LYS A 80 -8.11 -30.25 -26.94
CA LYS A 80 -9.48 -30.79 -27.18
C LYS A 80 -10.19 -31.24 -25.90
N LYS A 81 -9.50 -31.71 -24.85
CA LYS A 81 -10.12 -31.96 -23.54
C LYS A 81 -10.45 -30.67 -22.81
N SER A 82 -9.69 -29.59 -22.99
CA SER A 82 -9.99 -28.27 -22.42
C SER A 82 -11.10 -27.52 -23.17
N GLU A 83 -11.16 -27.64 -24.50
CA GLU A 83 -12.26 -27.17 -25.34
C GLU A 83 -13.52 -27.98 -25.02
N ASN A 84 -13.45 -29.31 -24.99
CA ASN A 84 -14.55 -30.12 -24.47
C ASN A 84 -14.88 -29.80 -23.00
N LEU A 85 -13.95 -29.38 -22.14
CA LEU A 85 -14.32 -29.00 -20.77
C LEU A 85 -15.08 -27.67 -20.75
N CYS A 86 -14.67 -26.68 -21.55
CA CYS A 86 -15.41 -25.43 -21.72
C CYS A 86 -16.78 -25.66 -22.40
N ASP A 87 -16.84 -26.47 -23.46
CA ASP A 87 -18.08 -26.76 -24.17
C ASP A 87 -18.98 -27.72 -23.38
N VAL A 88 -18.45 -28.63 -22.57
CA VAL A 88 -19.23 -29.38 -21.59
C VAL A 88 -19.70 -28.46 -20.47
N LEU A 89 -18.90 -27.52 -19.96
CA LEU A 89 -19.36 -26.53 -18.99
C LEU A 89 -20.42 -25.58 -19.57
N CYS A 90 -20.42 -25.31 -20.88
CA CYS A 90 -21.49 -24.56 -21.55
C CYS A 90 -22.72 -25.41 -21.88
N ASN A 91 -22.56 -26.69 -22.24
CA ASN A 91 -23.66 -27.56 -22.71
C ASN A 91 -24.32 -28.40 -21.59
N SER A 92 -23.59 -28.76 -20.53
CA SER A 92 -24.16 -29.43 -19.34
C SER A 92 -24.91 -28.47 -18.43
N TYR A 93 -24.62 -27.16 -18.54
CA TYR A 93 -25.38 -26.08 -17.92
C TYR A 93 -26.28 -25.45 -18.98
N LYS A 94 -27.27 -26.21 -19.47
CA LYS A 94 -28.33 -25.67 -20.33
C LYS A 94 -28.96 -24.46 -19.63
N PHE A 95 -28.70 -23.26 -20.14
CA PHE A 95 -29.41 -22.04 -19.78
C PHE A 95 -30.84 -22.17 -20.30
N VAL A 96 -31.76 -22.67 -19.46
CA VAL A 96 -33.16 -22.85 -19.83
C VAL A 96 -33.84 -21.48 -19.83
N VAL A 97 -33.87 -20.83 -20.99
CA VAL A 97 -34.65 -19.61 -21.22
C VAL A 97 -36.12 -19.97 -21.38
N ASN A 98 -36.77 -20.33 -20.26
CA ASN A 98 -38.22 -20.43 -20.19
C ASN A 98 -38.81 -19.08 -19.73
N TYR A 99 -39.75 -18.55 -20.51
CA TYR A 99 -40.57 -17.36 -20.19
C TYR A 99 -39.80 -16.09 -19.77
N GLY A 100 -38.60 -15.87 -20.31
CA GLY A 100 -37.85 -14.62 -20.11
C GLY A 100 -37.24 -14.42 -18.71
N VAL A 101 -37.25 -15.46 -17.87
CA VAL A 101 -36.53 -15.48 -16.60
C VAL A 101 -35.17 -16.12 -16.83
N PHE A 102 -34.10 -15.44 -16.41
CA PHE A 102 -32.73 -15.89 -16.59
C PHE A 102 -32.30 -16.67 -15.33
N GLU A 103 -32.49 -17.99 -15.33
CA GLU A 103 -31.96 -18.88 -14.30
C GLU A 103 -30.52 -19.27 -14.66
N SER A 104 -29.58 -18.90 -13.80
CA SER A 104 -28.16 -18.84 -14.16
C SER A 104 -27.37 -20.11 -13.86
N ASN A 105 -27.98 -21.15 -13.28
CA ASN A 105 -27.44 -22.48 -12.96
C ASN A 105 -26.06 -22.56 -12.26
N PHE A 106 -25.51 -21.43 -11.78
CA PHE A 106 -24.26 -21.36 -11.01
C PHE A 106 -24.30 -22.11 -9.67
N GLU A 107 -25.47 -22.51 -9.19
CA GLU A 107 -25.66 -23.38 -8.02
C GLU A 107 -25.23 -24.83 -8.26
N TRP A 108 -25.01 -25.22 -9.52
CA TRP A 108 -24.54 -26.57 -9.89
C TRP A 108 -23.03 -26.62 -10.13
N MET A 109 -22.35 -25.46 -10.21
CA MET A 109 -20.90 -25.41 -10.46
C MET A 109 -20.11 -26.05 -9.31
N PRO A 110 -19.19 -26.99 -9.57
CA PRO A 110 -18.35 -27.56 -8.52
C PRO A 110 -17.58 -26.49 -7.73
N CYS A 111 -17.50 -26.67 -6.41
CA CYS A 111 -16.87 -25.71 -5.51
C CYS A 111 -15.41 -25.44 -5.88
N GLU A 112 -14.71 -26.42 -6.45
CA GLU A 112 -13.34 -26.29 -6.98
C GLU A 112 -13.24 -25.19 -8.04
N ILE A 113 -14.20 -25.12 -8.96
CA ILE A 113 -14.22 -24.11 -10.03
C ILE A 113 -14.57 -22.74 -9.45
N LEU A 114 -15.53 -22.67 -8.52
CA LEU A 114 -15.87 -21.44 -7.81
C LEU A 114 -14.65 -20.89 -7.05
N ILE A 115 -13.90 -21.74 -6.33
CA ILE A 115 -12.67 -21.35 -5.63
C ILE A 115 -11.63 -20.81 -6.62
N ARG A 116 -11.43 -21.47 -7.78
CA ARG A 116 -10.50 -20.98 -8.82
C ARG A 116 -10.92 -19.65 -9.44
N ILE A 117 -12.22 -19.39 -9.59
CA ILE A 117 -12.72 -18.08 -10.03
C ILE A 117 -12.47 -17.03 -8.93
N PHE A 118 -12.76 -17.36 -7.67
CA PHE A 118 -12.59 -16.46 -6.53
C PHE A 118 -11.10 -16.18 -6.20
N GLU A 119 -10.16 -17.02 -6.68
CA GLU A 119 -8.73 -16.75 -6.65
C GLU A 119 -8.34 -15.47 -7.44
N TYR A 120 -9.14 -15.00 -8.38
CA TYR A 120 -8.91 -13.74 -9.10
C TYR A 120 -9.55 -12.50 -8.46
N LEU A 121 -10.46 -12.67 -7.50
CA LEU A 121 -11.14 -11.57 -6.83
C LEU A 121 -10.27 -10.92 -5.74
N ASN A 122 -10.45 -9.62 -5.52
CA ASN A 122 -9.90 -8.94 -4.34
C ASN A 122 -10.75 -9.26 -3.09
N THR A 123 -10.24 -8.89 -1.91
CA THR A 123 -10.88 -9.21 -0.62
C THR A 123 -12.29 -8.61 -0.45
N ARG A 124 -12.56 -7.40 -0.97
CA ARG A 124 -13.87 -6.74 -0.85
C ARG A 124 -14.92 -7.44 -1.73
N ASP A 125 -14.52 -7.83 -2.94
CA ASP A 125 -15.36 -8.56 -3.88
C ASP A 125 -15.62 -10.00 -3.40
N LEU A 126 -14.58 -10.68 -2.88
CA LEU A 126 -14.70 -12.02 -2.28
C LEU A 126 -15.71 -12.06 -1.12
N LEU A 127 -15.71 -11.06 -0.24
CA LEU A 127 -16.69 -10.96 0.84
C LEU A 127 -18.11 -10.69 0.33
N THR A 128 -18.26 -10.06 -0.83
CA THR A 128 -19.56 -9.77 -1.45
C THR A 128 -20.13 -11.00 -2.17
N VAL A 129 -19.27 -11.79 -2.83
CA VAL A 129 -19.60 -13.10 -3.42
C VAL A 129 -20.22 -14.05 -2.38
N GLY A 130 -19.69 -14.06 -1.16
CA GLY A 130 -20.22 -14.89 -0.08
C GLY A 130 -21.64 -14.52 0.40
N LEU A 131 -22.24 -13.45 -0.13
CA LEU A 131 -23.62 -13.03 0.16
C LEU A 131 -24.61 -13.43 -0.96
N VAL A 132 -24.15 -14.09 -2.02
CA VAL A 132 -24.98 -14.41 -3.21
C VAL A 132 -25.87 -15.62 -2.97
N CYS A 133 -25.29 -16.77 -2.63
CA CYS A 133 -26.00 -18.00 -2.31
C CYS A 133 -25.18 -18.85 -1.32
N ARG A 134 -25.80 -19.89 -0.76
CA ARG A 134 -25.15 -20.77 0.24
C ARG A 134 -23.89 -21.44 -0.29
N GLN A 135 -23.91 -21.98 -1.51
CA GLN A 135 -22.76 -22.66 -2.10
C GLN A 135 -21.59 -21.71 -2.31
N TRP A 136 -21.85 -20.48 -2.77
CA TRP A 136 -20.81 -19.45 -2.91
C TRP A 136 -20.27 -19.03 -1.54
N MET A 137 -21.14 -18.88 -0.53
CA MET A 137 -20.73 -18.64 0.86
C MET A 137 -19.81 -19.76 1.40
N GLU A 138 -20.12 -21.03 1.13
CA GLU A 138 -19.29 -22.19 1.50
C GLU A 138 -17.96 -22.18 0.72
N ALA A 139 -17.98 -21.99 -0.60
CA ALA A 139 -16.78 -21.86 -1.42
C ALA A 139 -15.87 -20.70 -0.98
N THR A 140 -16.42 -19.54 -0.55
CA THR A 140 -15.60 -18.45 0.00
C THR A 140 -14.94 -18.78 1.33
N GLN A 141 -15.42 -19.76 2.11
CA GLN A 141 -14.83 -20.13 3.39
C GLN A 141 -13.55 -20.96 3.28
N TYR A 142 -13.20 -21.45 2.08
CA TYR A 142 -12.01 -22.27 1.89
C TYR A 142 -10.73 -21.52 2.30
N PHE A 143 -9.90 -22.19 3.10
CA PHE A 143 -8.69 -21.65 3.72
C PHE A 143 -7.76 -20.90 2.75
N ARG A 144 -7.63 -21.40 1.51
CA ARG A 144 -6.82 -20.78 0.45
C ARG A 144 -7.28 -19.38 0.08
N LEU A 145 -8.58 -19.10 0.10
CA LEU A 145 -9.15 -17.77 -0.14
C LEU A 145 -9.10 -16.91 1.12
N MET A 146 -9.24 -17.50 2.31
CA MET A 146 -9.15 -16.79 3.60
C MET A 146 -7.75 -16.23 3.90
N ARG A 147 -6.69 -16.74 3.27
CA ARG A 147 -5.37 -16.06 3.22
C ARG A 147 -5.39 -14.64 2.64
N LYS A 148 -6.45 -14.22 1.93
CA LYS A 148 -6.64 -12.83 1.47
C LYS A 148 -7.40 -11.96 2.46
N VAL A 149 -7.98 -12.54 3.52
CA VAL A 149 -8.83 -11.85 4.49
C VAL A 149 -8.05 -11.67 5.79
N LEU A 150 -7.77 -10.41 6.13
CA LEU A 150 -7.25 -10.05 7.45
C LEU A 150 -8.41 -9.91 8.43
N LEU A 151 -8.48 -10.77 9.43
CA LEU A 151 -9.41 -10.60 10.54
C LEU A 151 -8.84 -9.58 11.53
N HIS A 152 -9.48 -8.42 11.62
CA HIS A 152 -9.02 -7.33 12.47
C HIS A 152 -9.94 -7.13 13.67
N PHE A 153 -9.48 -7.58 14.84
CA PHE A 153 -10.08 -7.26 16.12
C PHE A 153 -9.52 -5.94 16.65
N GLN A 154 -10.38 -5.02 17.08
CA GLN A 154 -9.96 -3.69 17.52
C GLN A 154 -10.82 -3.16 18.67
N VAL A 155 -10.19 -2.51 19.66
CA VAL A 155 -10.83 -1.85 20.83
C VAL A 155 -11.79 -2.77 21.58
N PHE A 156 -11.23 -3.74 22.31
CA PHE A 156 -11.97 -4.56 23.28
C PHE A 156 -11.05 -5.15 24.35
N LYS A 157 -11.64 -5.71 25.41
CA LYS A 157 -10.95 -6.52 26.41
C LYS A 157 -11.07 -8.00 26.04
N TYR A 158 -9.94 -8.66 25.81
CA TYR A 158 -9.89 -10.07 25.45
C TYR A 158 -10.37 -10.95 26.62
N SER A 159 -11.37 -11.78 26.33
CA SER A 159 -11.76 -12.94 27.12
C SER A 159 -12.53 -13.88 26.18
N ASP A 160 -12.29 -15.18 26.25
CA ASP A 160 -12.94 -16.17 25.36
C ASP A 160 -14.47 -16.17 25.50
N THR A 161 -15.01 -15.76 26.66
CA THR A 161 -16.45 -15.72 26.94
C THR A 161 -17.14 -14.40 26.56
N SER A 162 -16.38 -13.33 26.30
CA SER A 162 -16.94 -12.04 25.91
C SER A 162 -17.06 -11.88 24.40
N PHE A 163 -17.95 -10.99 23.96
CA PHE A 163 -17.95 -10.52 22.57
C PHE A 163 -16.66 -9.72 22.30
N PRO A 164 -15.99 -9.88 21.15
CA PRO A 164 -16.38 -10.68 19.98
C PRO A 164 -15.89 -12.15 19.99
N MET A 165 -15.02 -12.55 20.93
CA MET A 165 -14.38 -13.87 20.91
C MET A 165 -15.38 -15.01 21.04
N ASN A 166 -16.41 -14.89 21.87
CA ASN A 166 -17.41 -15.95 22.04
C ASN A 166 -18.19 -16.31 20.77
N ARG A 167 -18.44 -15.35 19.87
CA ARG A 167 -18.98 -15.60 18.53
C ARG A 167 -17.93 -16.17 17.59
N PHE A 168 -16.67 -15.82 17.80
CA PHE A 168 -15.57 -16.26 16.97
C PHE A 168 -15.16 -17.72 17.23
N VAL A 169 -15.18 -18.16 18.49
CA VAL A 169 -15.03 -19.58 18.89
C VAL A 169 -16.06 -20.47 18.19
N ASN A 170 -17.29 -19.97 18.02
CA ASN A 170 -18.38 -20.68 17.33
C ASN A 170 -18.41 -20.45 15.80
N CYS A 171 -17.36 -19.88 15.21
CA CYS A 171 -17.32 -19.56 13.79
C CYS A 171 -16.78 -20.73 12.96
N SER A 172 -17.55 -21.20 11.96
CA SER A 172 -17.11 -22.23 11.01
C SER A 172 -15.99 -21.78 10.07
N ARG A 173 -15.67 -20.47 10.04
CA ARG A 173 -14.74 -19.87 9.07
C ARG A 173 -13.36 -19.70 9.70
N LEU A 174 -12.38 -20.33 9.07
CA LEU A 174 -10.97 -20.30 9.44
C LEU A 174 -10.28 -19.07 8.82
N PHE A 175 -9.70 -18.21 9.66
CA PHE A 175 -8.93 -17.03 9.26
C PHE A 175 -7.45 -17.20 9.66
N PRO A 176 -6.53 -17.45 8.71
CA PRO A 176 -5.11 -17.61 9.02
C PRO A 176 -4.40 -16.31 9.41
N ASN A 177 -4.98 -15.15 9.06
CA ASN A 177 -4.33 -13.85 9.24
C ASN A 177 -5.13 -13.02 10.25
N ILE A 178 -4.56 -12.79 11.43
CA ILE A 178 -5.21 -12.10 12.55
C ILE A 178 -4.43 -10.85 12.96
N LYS A 179 -5.16 -9.76 13.15
CA LYS A 179 -4.65 -8.50 13.71
C LYS A 179 -5.46 -8.09 14.94
N PHE A 180 -4.76 -7.85 16.04
CA PHE A 180 -5.28 -7.15 17.21
C PHE A 180 -4.83 -5.69 17.19
N SER A 181 -5.71 -4.75 17.55
CA SER A 181 -5.33 -3.35 17.73
C SER A 181 -6.02 -2.71 18.93
N ILE A 182 -5.26 -2.11 19.85
CA ILE A 182 -5.82 -1.50 21.07
C ILE A 182 -6.68 -2.54 21.84
N VAL A 183 -6.08 -3.70 22.08
CA VAL A 183 -6.72 -4.84 22.76
C VAL A 183 -6.04 -5.07 24.09
N LYS A 184 -6.83 -5.23 25.16
CA LYS A 184 -6.32 -5.55 26.49
C LYS A 184 -6.49 -7.03 26.76
N PHE A 185 -5.38 -7.75 26.85
CA PHE A 185 -5.37 -9.16 27.24
C PHE A 185 -5.63 -9.29 28.75
N SER A 186 -6.21 -10.42 29.15
CA SER A 186 -6.47 -10.71 30.55
C SER A 186 -6.18 -12.17 30.85
N ALA A 187 -5.49 -12.41 31.97
CA ALA A 187 -4.83 -13.68 32.30
C ALA A 187 -5.79 -14.82 32.75
N LYS A 188 -7.01 -14.89 32.23
CA LYS A 188 -7.99 -15.94 32.56
C LYS A 188 -8.68 -16.46 31.29
N ASN A 189 -8.42 -17.74 31.03
CA ASN A 189 -8.94 -18.57 29.94
C ASN A 189 -8.53 -18.09 28.53
N HIS A 190 -7.73 -18.93 27.88
CA HIS A 190 -7.19 -18.73 26.53
C HIS A 190 -7.40 -19.98 25.65
N ASN A 191 -8.34 -20.84 26.02
CA ASN A 191 -8.68 -22.09 25.35
C ASN A 191 -8.94 -21.90 23.85
N PHE A 192 -9.42 -20.71 23.45
CA PHE A 192 -9.51 -20.31 22.04
C PHE A 192 -8.21 -20.61 21.25
N TRP A 193 -7.03 -20.34 21.82
CA TRP A 193 -5.77 -20.56 21.12
C TRP A 193 -5.36 -22.04 21.05
N ASP A 194 -5.83 -22.88 21.99
CA ASP A 194 -5.55 -24.32 21.96
C ASP A 194 -6.25 -24.98 20.75
N ASP A 195 -7.48 -24.57 20.45
CA ASP A 195 -8.24 -25.05 19.28
C ASP A 195 -7.86 -24.31 17.98
N TYR A 196 -7.61 -23.00 18.06
CA TYR A 196 -7.51 -22.15 16.88
C TYR A 196 -6.06 -21.92 16.40
N GLY A 197 -5.07 -21.97 17.28
CA GLY A 197 -3.72 -21.49 17.01
C GLY A 197 -3.03 -22.17 15.82
N ASP A 198 -3.30 -23.46 15.59
CA ASP A 198 -2.69 -24.26 14.51
C ASP A 198 -2.90 -23.66 13.11
N MET A 199 -4.05 -23.03 12.86
CA MET A 199 -4.37 -22.47 11.54
C MET A 199 -3.72 -21.10 11.25
N VAL A 200 -3.08 -20.48 12.25
CA VAL A 200 -2.62 -19.08 12.18
C VAL A 200 -1.28 -18.98 11.45
N GLU A 201 -1.29 -18.29 10.31
CA GLU A 201 -0.12 -18.04 9.48
C GLU A 201 0.43 -16.61 9.66
N GLU A 202 -0.40 -15.63 10.00
CA GLU A 202 0.02 -14.24 10.24
C GLU A 202 -0.62 -13.67 11.50
N LEU A 203 0.20 -13.10 12.39
CA LEU A 203 -0.25 -12.52 13.65
C LEU A 203 0.32 -11.11 13.85
N THR A 204 -0.56 -10.12 14.06
CA THR A 204 -0.19 -8.72 14.29
C THR A 204 -0.76 -8.18 15.60
N PHE A 205 0.09 -7.63 16.45
CA PHE A 205 -0.27 -6.86 17.64
C PHE A 205 0.08 -5.37 17.43
N ASN A 206 -0.88 -4.47 17.58
CA ASN A 206 -0.67 -3.02 17.44
C ASN A 206 -1.29 -2.27 18.64
N SER A 207 -0.45 -1.60 19.44
CA SER A 207 -0.90 -0.89 20.65
C SER A 207 -1.71 -1.78 21.61
N CYS A 208 -1.36 -3.06 21.73
CA CYS A 208 -2.03 -4.02 22.61
C CYS A 208 -1.40 -4.04 24.00
N MET A 209 -2.23 -4.10 25.05
CA MET A 209 -1.79 -4.37 26.42
C MET A 209 -1.74 -5.89 26.59
N ILE A 210 -0.56 -6.48 26.39
CA ILE A 210 -0.29 -7.91 26.49
C ILE A 210 1.02 -8.13 27.26
N ASN A 211 1.04 -9.07 28.20
CA ASN A 211 2.25 -9.41 28.94
C ASN A 211 3.02 -10.57 28.29
N LYS A 212 4.26 -10.79 28.73
CA LYS A 212 5.14 -11.86 28.24
C LYS A 212 4.54 -13.26 28.37
N SER A 213 3.86 -13.57 29.47
CA SER A 213 3.23 -14.89 29.67
C SER A 213 2.13 -15.16 28.65
N GLU A 214 1.23 -14.19 28.44
CA GLU A 214 0.15 -14.25 27.45
C GLU A 214 0.72 -14.38 26.03
N PHE A 215 1.68 -13.51 25.67
CA PHE A 215 2.34 -13.53 24.36
C PHE A 215 3.06 -14.86 24.08
N LEU A 216 3.81 -15.39 25.05
CA LEU A 216 4.49 -16.67 24.91
C LEU A 216 3.55 -17.88 24.93
N HIS A 217 2.36 -17.77 25.52
CA HIS A 217 1.33 -18.80 25.46
C HIS A 217 0.67 -18.83 24.07
N ILE A 218 0.18 -17.68 23.58
CA ILE A 218 -0.44 -17.53 22.26
C ILE A 218 0.49 -18.07 21.16
N ILE A 219 1.76 -17.65 21.15
CA ILE A 219 2.68 -17.98 20.06
C ILE A 219 3.15 -19.45 20.13
N ARG A 220 3.17 -20.10 21.31
CA ARG A 220 3.42 -21.56 21.39
C ARG A 220 2.37 -22.37 20.64
N LEU A 221 1.14 -21.87 20.61
CA LEU A 221 0.00 -22.53 19.99
C LEU A 221 -0.11 -22.21 18.50
N CYS A 222 0.79 -21.37 17.93
CA CYS A 222 0.82 -21.00 16.52
C CYS A 222 2.05 -21.62 15.79
N PRO A 223 2.13 -22.95 15.58
CA PRO A 223 3.29 -23.61 14.98
C PRO A 223 3.50 -23.25 13.50
N HIS A 224 2.43 -22.92 12.78
CA HIS A 224 2.44 -22.58 11.35
C HIS A 224 2.65 -21.09 11.05
N LEU A 225 3.04 -20.30 12.05
CA LEU A 225 3.25 -18.86 11.93
C LEU A 225 4.37 -18.52 10.94
N LYS A 226 4.03 -17.72 9.91
CA LYS A 226 4.92 -17.23 8.84
C LYS A 226 5.33 -15.78 9.05
N SER A 227 4.44 -14.97 9.63
CA SER A 227 4.64 -13.54 9.85
C SER A 227 4.21 -13.13 11.26
N LEU A 228 5.09 -12.46 12.00
CA LEU A 228 4.79 -11.84 13.29
C LEU A 228 5.11 -10.34 13.24
N SER A 229 4.13 -9.50 13.59
CA SER A 229 4.31 -8.06 13.71
C SER A 229 3.89 -7.56 15.09
N ILE A 230 4.76 -6.78 15.74
CA ILE A 230 4.55 -6.20 17.07
C ILE A 230 4.84 -4.71 16.97
N THR A 231 3.82 -3.88 17.20
CA THR A 231 3.90 -2.42 17.09
C THR A 231 3.36 -1.78 18.37
N ARG A 232 4.12 -0.87 19.02
CA ARG A 232 3.68 -0.11 20.22
C ARG A 232 3.10 -0.94 21.39
N CYS A 233 3.57 -2.17 21.61
CA CYS A 233 3.08 -3.05 22.68
C CYS A 233 3.96 -2.97 23.94
N GLU A 234 4.00 -1.82 24.62
CA GLU A 234 4.96 -1.55 25.71
C GLU A 234 4.95 -2.57 26.85
N ASP A 235 3.77 -3.03 27.28
CA ASP A 235 3.62 -3.94 28.43
C ASP A 235 4.33 -5.29 28.22
N LEU A 236 4.46 -5.72 26.96
CA LEU A 236 5.18 -6.92 26.58
C LEU A 236 6.68 -6.79 26.90
N TYR A 237 7.27 -5.65 26.54
CA TYR A 237 8.68 -5.38 26.77
C TYR A 237 8.96 -5.13 28.25
N LYS A 238 8.10 -4.38 28.95
CA LYS A 238 8.19 -4.13 30.41
C LYS A 238 8.17 -5.45 31.19
N SER A 239 7.17 -6.29 30.94
CA SER A 239 7.03 -7.61 31.59
C SER A 239 8.12 -8.62 31.19
N TRP A 240 8.91 -8.35 30.14
CA TRP A 240 9.97 -9.27 29.73
C TRP A 240 11.14 -9.38 30.70
N THR A 241 11.38 -8.28 31.44
CA THR A 241 12.47 -8.14 32.42
C THR A 241 12.29 -9.01 33.66
N VAL A 242 11.04 -9.31 34.03
CA VAL A 242 10.70 -10.08 35.23
C VAL A 242 10.81 -11.59 34.95
N VAL A 243 12.00 -12.18 35.16
CA VAL A 243 12.13 -13.64 35.22
C VAL A 243 13.10 -14.10 36.32
N LYS A 244 12.56 -14.74 37.36
CA LYS A 244 13.28 -15.77 38.10
C LYS A 244 13.20 -17.07 37.28
N LYS A 245 14.35 -17.68 36.95
CA LYS A 245 14.54 -18.89 36.12
C LYS A 245 14.19 -18.75 34.62
N LEU A 246 15.16 -18.33 33.81
CA LEU A 246 15.16 -18.52 32.35
C LEU A 246 15.80 -19.88 31.99
N SER A 247 14.99 -20.93 31.94
CA SER A 247 15.39 -22.22 31.36
C SER A 247 14.18 -22.97 30.80
N GLN A 248 14.40 -23.76 29.74
CA GLN A 248 13.45 -24.74 29.17
C GLN A 248 12.25 -24.26 28.32
N VAL A 249 12.34 -23.17 27.56
CA VAL A 249 11.37 -22.89 26.47
C VAL A 249 12.10 -22.73 25.12
N LYS A 250 12.31 -23.86 24.43
CA LYS A 250 12.83 -23.89 23.04
C LYS A 250 11.66 -23.78 22.06
N LEU A 251 11.26 -22.56 21.73
CA LEU A 251 10.38 -22.30 20.59
C LEU A 251 11.17 -22.43 19.28
N LYS A 252 10.55 -23.01 18.24
CA LYS A 252 11.12 -23.15 16.90
C LYS A 252 10.06 -22.97 15.81
N PHE A 253 9.98 -21.76 15.27
CA PHE A 253 9.08 -21.40 14.18
C PHE A 253 9.73 -21.70 12.83
N HIS A 254 9.68 -22.96 12.41
CA HIS A 254 10.33 -23.42 11.17
C HIS A 254 9.74 -22.76 9.91
N GLN A 255 8.48 -22.28 9.95
CA GLN A 255 7.82 -21.61 8.83
C GLN A 255 7.95 -20.07 8.86
N MET A 256 8.51 -19.49 9.91
CA MET A 256 8.54 -18.05 10.12
C MET A 256 9.56 -17.38 9.20
N LYS A 257 9.07 -16.49 8.35
CA LYS A 257 9.82 -15.75 7.33
C LYS A 257 9.96 -14.26 7.63
N THR A 258 8.99 -13.69 8.34
CA THR A 258 8.91 -12.24 8.61
C THR A 258 8.79 -11.98 10.10
N LEU A 259 9.72 -11.19 10.64
CA LEU A 259 9.65 -10.62 11.99
C LEU A 259 9.64 -9.10 11.88
N ALA A 260 8.62 -8.45 12.42
CA ALA A 260 8.55 -6.98 12.48
C ALA A 260 8.32 -6.49 13.92
N ILE A 261 9.24 -5.66 14.39
CA ILE A 261 9.16 -4.92 15.65
C ILE A 261 9.17 -3.44 15.29
N ARG A 262 8.18 -2.68 15.76
CA ARG A 262 8.01 -1.26 15.42
C ARG A 262 7.62 -0.42 16.64
N ASP A 263 8.09 0.83 16.65
CA ASP A 263 7.65 1.88 17.57
C ASP A 263 7.74 1.45 19.06
N THR A 264 8.94 1.15 19.55
CA THR A 264 9.17 0.74 20.95
C THR A 264 10.58 1.07 21.42
N SER A 265 10.69 1.92 22.45
CA SER A 265 11.95 2.28 23.11
C SER A 265 12.46 1.24 24.11
N LEU A 266 11.72 0.13 24.29
CA LEU A 266 11.95 -0.87 25.33
C LEU A 266 12.50 -2.20 24.77
N LEU A 267 12.91 -2.22 23.49
CA LEU A 267 13.59 -3.36 22.90
C LEU A 267 14.95 -3.56 23.59
N THR A 268 15.27 -4.80 23.96
CA THR A 268 16.58 -5.17 24.53
C THR A 268 17.17 -6.34 23.74
N LYS A 269 18.51 -6.48 23.77
CA LYS A 269 19.22 -7.59 23.11
C LYS A 269 18.59 -8.95 23.42
N LYS A 270 18.30 -9.24 24.69
CA LYS A 270 17.68 -10.51 25.14
C LYS A 270 16.32 -10.82 24.48
N ILE A 271 15.56 -9.80 24.08
CA ILE A 271 14.27 -9.96 23.40
C ILE A 271 14.51 -10.26 21.92
N LEU A 272 15.43 -9.51 21.28
CA LEU A 272 15.81 -9.74 19.90
C LEU A 272 16.39 -11.15 19.72
N ASP A 273 17.42 -11.51 20.50
CA ASP A 273 18.09 -12.81 20.47
C ASP A 273 17.09 -13.97 20.62
N PHE A 274 16.10 -13.83 21.51
CA PHE A 274 15.07 -14.84 21.71
C PHE A 274 14.19 -15.02 20.46
N LEU A 275 13.72 -13.92 19.85
CA LEU A 275 12.84 -13.96 18.69
C LEU A 275 13.59 -14.44 17.43
N THR A 276 14.82 -13.98 17.20
CA THR A 276 15.63 -14.37 16.03
C THR A 276 16.13 -15.82 16.14
N THR A 277 16.55 -16.27 17.33
CA THR A 277 16.94 -17.67 17.56
C THR A 277 15.76 -18.63 17.44
N SER A 278 14.55 -18.19 17.83
CA SER A 278 13.33 -19.00 17.68
C SER A 278 12.86 -19.14 16.22
N ALA A 279 13.31 -18.27 15.31
CA ALA A 279 12.89 -18.24 13.91
C ALA A 279 14.10 -18.47 12.97
N PRO A 280 14.46 -19.74 12.67
CA PRO A 280 15.70 -20.07 11.97
C PRO A 280 15.68 -19.76 10.46
N ASN A 281 14.52 -19.49 9.87
CA ASN A 281 14.31 -19.34 8.41
C ASN A 281 13.81 -17.93 8.02
N LEU A 282 14.14 -16.91 8.81
CA LEU A 282 13.77 -15.53 8.51
C LEU A 282 14.38 -15.06 7.19
N THR A 283 13.54 -14.45 6.36
CA THR A 283 13.92 -13.75 5.12
C THR A 283 13.75 -12.24 5.23
N SER A 284 12.95 -11.78 6.20
CA SER A 284 12.63 -10.37 6.44
C SER A 284 12.69 -10.04 7.93
N ILE A 285 13.47 -9.01 8.28
CA ILE A 285 13.56 -8.45 9.63
C ILE A 285 13.25 -6.96 9.55
N THR A 286 12.34 -6.50 10.41
CA THR A 286 12.09 -5.06 10.64
C THR A 286 12.27 -4.70 12.11
N ILE A 287 13.08 -3.68 12.38
CA ILE A 287 13.26 -3.03 13.68
C ILE A 287 13.22 -1.50 13.44
N ALA A 288 12.01 -0.98 13.24
CA ALA A 288 11.79 0.40 12.82
C ALA A 288 11.32 1.29 13.99
N ASN A 289 11.88 2.49 14.11
CA ASN A 289 11.59 3.43 15.20
C ASN A 289 11.68 2.80 16.60
N CYS A 290 12.72 2.00 16.85
CA CYS A 290 12.92 1.34 18.15
C CYS A 290 14.08 1.95 18.96
N LEU A 291 15.19 2.32 18.31
CA LEU A 291 16.42 2.69 19.03
C LEU A 291 16.69 4.19 19.11
N GLY A 292 15.68 5.03 18.84
CA GLY A 292 15.81 6.50 18.90
C GLY A 292 16.06 7.03 20.32
N ASN A 293 15.39 6.46 21.32
CA ASN A 293 15.46 6.88 22.73
C ASN A 293 16.16 5.85 23.65
N THR A 294 16.79 4.81 23.09
CA THR A 294 17.56 3.82 23.85
C THR A 294 18.94 4.37 24.22
N LYS A 295 19.48 3.99 25.38
CA LYS A 295 20.87 4.33 25.76
C LYS A 295 21.85 3.77 24.71
N LEU A 296 22.94 4.50 24.46
CA LEU A 296 23.95 4.14 23.45
C LEU A 296 24.46 2.70 23.62
N GLN A 297 24.88 2.33 24.83
CA GLN A 297 25.36 0.97 25.13
C GLN A 297 24.34 -0.13 24.81
N ASP A 298 23.06 0.10 25.13
CA ASP A 298 21.99 -0.86 24.84
C ASP A 298 21.73 -0.95 23.33
N ARG A 299 21.65 0.19 22.62
CA ARG A 299 21.52 0.29 21.16
C ARG A 299 22.63 -0.48 20.46
N ASP A 300 23.88 -0.19 20.82
CA ASP A 300 25.06 -0.77 20.17
C ASP A 300 25.10 -2.29 20.43
N SER A 301 24.64 -2.76 21.60
CA SER A 301 24.49 -4.21 21.88
C SER A 301 23.43 -4.90 21.00
N ILE A 302 22.32 -4.20 20.70
CA ILE A 302 21.23 -4.69 19.85
C ILE A 302 21.67 -4.71 18.39
N LEU A 303 22.29 -3.64 17.91
CA LEU A 303 22.82 -3.52 16.54
C LEU A 303 23.90 -4.58 16.29
N ASN A 304 24.81 -4.81 17.23
CA ASN A 304 25.79 -5.89 17.10
C ASN A 304 25.12 -7.26 16.99
N SER A 305 24.17 -7.60 17.88
CA SER A 305 23.46 -8.89 17.79
C SER A 305 22.72 -9.08 16.47
N LEU A 306 22.11 -8.00 15.96
CA LEU A 306 21.45 -8.00 14.65
C LEU A 306 22.45 -8.24 13.51
N ALA A 307 23.61 -7.58 13.52
CA ALA A 307 24.65 -7.78 12.52
C ALA A 307 25.17 -9.23 12.53
N ASP A 308 25.48 -9.76 13.71
CA ASP A 308 25.97 -11.13 13.90
C ASP A 308 24.93 -12.17 13.40
N TYR A 309 23.62 -11.93 13.61
CA TYR A 309 22.54 -12.77 13.05
C TYR A 309 22.41 -12.64 11.53
N VAL A 310 22.51 -11.42 10.98
CA VAL A 310 22.45 -11.18 9.52
C VAL A 310 23.64 -11.80 8.81
N GLU A 311 24.84 -11.81 9.42
CA GLU A 311 26.00 -12.52 8.89
C GLU A 311 25.74 -14.04 8.82
N LEU A 312 25.29 -14.63 9.92
CA LEU A 312 24.92 -16.05 10.04
C LEU A 312 23.82 -16.47 9.02
N LYS A 313 22.96 -15.53 8.62
CA LYS A 313 21.81 -15.75 7.72
C LYS A 313 21.92 -14.99 6.39
N SER A 314 23.12 -14.60 6.00
CA SER A 314 23.41 -13.69 4.89
C SER A 314 22.85 -14.11 3.53
N GLU A 315 22.81 -15.41 3.22
CA GLU A 315 22.22 -15.93 1.99
C GLU A 315 20.68 -15.90 2.00
N GLN A 316 20.06 -15.96 3.18
CA GLN A 316 18.60 -16.10 3.38
C GLN A 316 17.89 -14.75 3.53
N ILE A 317 18.50 -13.80 4.25
CA ILE A 317 17.91 -12.48 4.48
C ILE A 317 17.85 -11.68 3.17
N LYS A 318 16.67 -11.16 2.84
CA LYS A 318 16.39 -10.33 1.66
C LYS A 318 15.80 -8.96 2.00
N VAL A 319 15.25 -8.79 3.19
CA VAL A 319 14.67 -7.52 3.65
C VAL A 319 15.23 -7.19 5.02
N LEU A 320 15.86 -6.01 5.13
CA LEU A 320 16.35 -5.46 6.39
C LEU A 320 15.82 -4.02 6.52
N ASN A 321 14.80 -3.84 7.37
CA ASN A 321 14.14 -2.54 7.54
C ASN A 321 14.42 -1.98 8.95
N LEU A 322 15.25 -0.95 9.00
CA LEU A 322 15.70 -0.22 10.19
C LEU A 322 15.32 1.28 10.07
N GLY A 323 14.23 1.58 9.36
CA GLY A 323 13.79 2.96 9.14
C GLY A 323 13.47 3.70 10.45
N ASN A 324 13.80 4.99 10.51
CA ASN A 324 13.69 5.84 11.71
C ASN A 324 14.47 5.30 12.94
N THR A 325 15.46 4.44 12.72
CA THR A 325 16.38 3.97 13.74
C THR A 325 17.78 4.53 13.41
N PRO A 326 18.39 5.37 14.27
CA PRO A 326 19.67 5.99 13.96
C PRO A 326 20.80 4.96 14.02
N ILE A 327 21.36 4.64 12.86
CA ILE A 327 22.47 3.69 12.70
C ILE A 327 23.82 4.39 12.79
N ASP A 328 24.79 3.71 13.41
CA ASP A 328 26.18 4.10 13.56
C ASP A 328 27.10 3.49 12.48
N GLU A 329 28.24 4.13 12.23
CA GLU A 329 29.20 3.66 11.22
C GLU A 329 29.73 2.22 11.46
N PRO A 330 30.05 1.79 12.71
CA PRO A 330 30.47 0.40 12.99
C PRO A 330 29.49 -0.67 12.53
N PHE A 331 28.18 -0.47 12.70
CA PHE A 331 27.17 -1.40 12.18
C PHE A 331 27.17 -1.47 10.65
N LEU A 332 27.31 -0.32 9.98
CA LEU A 332 27.36 -0.25 8.51
C LEU A 332 28.64 -0.86 7.94
N VAL A 333 29.78 -0.74 8.63
CA VAL A 333 31.02 -1.44 8.28
C VAL A 333 30.79 -2.95 8.35
N LYS A 334 30.34 -3.47 9.50
CA LYS A 334 29.99 -4.89 9.66
C LYS A 334 29.06 -5.39 8.55
N LEU A 335 27.96 -4.68 8.31
CA LEU A 335 26.96 -5.07 7.31
C LEU A 335 27.51 -5.03 5.87
N GLY A 336 28.40 -4.06 5.59
CA GLY A 336 29.06 -3.91 4.29
C GLY A 336 30.08 -5.02 3.99
N ASP A 337 30.76 -5.55 5.00
CA ASP A 337 31.79 -6.59 4.86
C ASP A 337 31.20 -8.00 4.58
N ILE A 338 29.90 -8.21 4.80
CA ILE A 338 29.22 -9.49 4.57
C ILE A 338 29.04 -9.75 3.06
N LYS A 339 30.08 -10.30 2.42
CA LYS A 339 30.13 -10.57 0.96
C LYS A 339 28.95 -11.36 0.39
N LYS A 340 28.35 -12.25 1.19
CA LYS A 340 27.21 -13.11 0.80
C LYS A 340 25.84 -12.41 0.92
N LEU A 341 25.75 -11.30 1.64
CA LEU A 341 24.49 -10.60 1.87
C LEU A 341 24.03 -9.93 0.57
N LYS A 342 22.84 -10.29 0.10
CA LYS A 342 22.19 -9.70 -1.08
C LYS A 342 20.73 -9.37 -0.76
N LEU A 343 20.50 -8.12 -0.38
CA LEU A 343 19.20 -7.56 -0.02
C LEU A 343 18.41 -7.14 -1.27
N HIS A 344 17.08 -7.24 -1.20
CA HIS A 344 16.14 -6.65 -2.13
C HIS A 344 15.51 -5.36 -1.58
N GLU A 345 15.34 -5.26 -0.26
CA GLU A 345 14.90 -4.06 0.44
C GLU A 345 15.84 -3.76 1.61
N LEU A 346 16.29 -2.51 1.66
CA LEU A 346 17.08 -1.97 2.75
C LEU A 346 16.50 -0.61 3.15
N CYS A 347 16.12 -0.46 4.41
CA CYS A 347 15.67 0.81 4.98
C CYS A 347 16.53 1.15 6.20
N PHE A 348 17.04 2.39 6.32
CA PHE A 348 17.76 2.84 7.51
C PHE A 348 17.82 4.36 7.62
N THR A 349 18.17 4.88 8.80
CA THR A 349 18.44 6.31 9.00
C THR A 349 19.89 6.50 9.43
N PHE A 350 20.69 7.18 8.60
CA PHE A 350 22.11 7.43 8.85
C PHE A 350 22.40 8.90 9.17
N ASN A 351 22.77 9.15 10.42
CA ASN A 351 23.11 10.48 10.95
C ASN A 351 24.61 10.65 11.23
N GLY A 352 25.45 9.67 10.86
CA GLY A 352 26.91 9.77 10.98
C GLY A 352 27.50 10.76 9.97
N VAL A 353 28.65 11.33 10.29
CA VAL A 353 29.43 12.13 9.33
C VAL A 353 30.36 11.18 8.57
N VAL A 354 30.30 11.18 7.23
CA VAL A 354 31.22 10.42 6.38
C VAL A 354 32.63 11.03 6.47
N ALA A 355 33.40 10.61 7.47
CA ALA A 355 34.68 11.23 7.82
C ALA A 355 35.79 10.98 6.78
N THR A 356 35.68 9.95 5.94
CA THR A 356 36.68 9.67 4.89
C THR A 356 36.11 8.81 3.76
N ILE A 357 36.33 9.24 2.52
CA ILE A 357 35.77 8.61 1.29
C ILE A 357 36.22 7.15 1.09
N GLY A 358 37.36 6.75 1.67
CA GLY A 358 37.97 5.42 1.47
C GLY A 358 37.67 4.34 2.53
N LYS A 359 37.10 4.70 3.69
CA LYS A 359 36.84 3.76 4.81
C LYS A 359 35.43 3.85 5.39
N SER A 360 34.49 4.40 4.63
CA SER A 360 33.12 4.57 5.11
C SER A 360 32.28 3.31 4.89
N GLY A 361 31.69 2.81 5.98
CA GLY A 361 30.84 1.61 5.99
C GLY A 361 29.63 1.75 5.08
N ILE A 362 29.00 2.93 5.05
CA ILE A 362 27.90 3.21 4.12
C ILE A 362 28.32 3.09 2.65
N LEU A 363 29.51 3.57 2.26
CA LEU A 363 29.98 3.46 0.87
C LEU A 363 30.30 2.01 0.49
N THR A 364 30.92 1.23 1.39
CA THR A 364 31.16 -0.21 1.18
C THR A 364 29.84 -0.98 1.02
N LEU A 365 28.87 -0.73 1.90
CA LEU A 365 27.54 -1.35 1.83
C LEU A 365 26.84 -1.04 0.50
N LEU A 366 26.80 0.22 0.09
CA LEU A 366 26.13 0.65 -1.15
C LEU A 366 26.78 0.07 -2.42
N ARG A 367 28.10 -0.15 -2.42
CA ARG A 367 28.83 -0.81 -3.53
C ARG A 367 28.55 -2.32 -3.62
N ASN A 368 28.36 -2.98 -2.48
CA ASN A 368 28.16 -4.42 -2.40
C ASN A 368 26.70 -4.86 -2.66
N GLN A 369 25.71 -4.02 -2.32
CA GLN A 369 24.27 -4.29 -2.41
C GLN A 369 23.65 -3.93 -3.78
N GLN A 370 24.19 -4.50 -4.87
CA GLN A 370 23.77 -4.21 -6.25
C GLN A 370 22.36 -4.74 -6.62
N ASP A 371 21.85 -5.76 -5.90
CA ASP A 371 20.56 -6.42 -6.15
C ASP A 371 19.36 -5.73 -5.47
N LEU A 372 19.59 -4.55 -4.87
CA LEU A 372 18.55 -3.77 -4.21
C LEU A 372 17.50 -3.27 -5.21
N LYS A 373 16.24 -3.43 -4.82
CA LYS A 373 15.05 -2.96 -5.54
C LYS A 373 14.39 -1.79 -4.81
N ILE A 374 14.49 -1.77 -3.47
CA ILE A 374 13.94 -0.73 -2.60
C ILE A 374 15.07 -0.25 -1.68
N LEU A 375 15.34 1.05 -1.71
CA LEU A 375 16.24 1.73 -0.79
C LEU A 375 15.49 2.91 -0.17
N ASP A 376 15.37 2.89 1.16
CA ASP A 376 14.79 3.99 1.93
C ASP A 376 15.81 4.48 2.94
N VAL A 377 16.24 5.73 2.76
CA VAL A 377 17.22 6.40 3.63
C VAL A 377 16.63 7.65 4.29
N THR A 378 15.32 7.65 4.57
CA THR A 378 14.60 8.75 5.21
C THR A 378 15.31 9.30 6.47
N ASP A 379 15.37 10.63 6.57
CA ASP A 379 16.04 11.42 7.62
C ASP A 379 17.56 11.15 7.74
N SER A 380 18.20 10.55 6.73
CA SER A 380 19.66 10.30 6.74
C SER A 380 20.45 11.59 6.48
N LYS A 381 20.67 12.37 7.53
CA LYS A 381 21.39 13.66 7.48
C LYS A 381 22.86 13.51 7.10
N GLY A 382 23.43 12.33 7.28
CA GLY A 382 24.80 11.99 6.86
C GLY A 382 24.97 11.65 5.38
N LEU A 383 23.86 11.46 4.63
CA LEU A 383 23.90 10.98 3.26
C LEU A 383 24.33 12.08 2.28
N SER A 384 25.61 12.08 1.92
CA SER A 384 26.20 13.04 0.98
C SER A 384 25.92 12.68 -0.49
N ASN A 385 26.15 13.64 -1.40
CA ASN A 385 26.06 13.40 -2.85
C ASN A 385 26.93 12.22 -3.31
N PHE A 386 28.10 11.98 -2.70
CA PHE A 386 28.93 10.81 -3.02
C PHE A 386 28.19 9.48 -2.81
N CYS A 387 27.36 9.39 -1.77
CA CYS A 387 26.54 8.21 -1.51
C CYS A 387 25.45 8.03 -2.59
N LEU A 388 24.77 9.11 -2.97
CA LEU A 388 23.76 9.09 -4.04
C LEU A 388 24.38 8.74 -5.41
N ILE A 389 25.57 9.28 -5.71
CA ILE A 389 26.34 8.94 -6.91
C ILE A 389 26.65 7.44 -6.95
N GLU A 390 27.10 6.83 -5.84
CA GLU A 390 27.36 5.39 -5.74
C GLU A 390 26.08 4.55 -5.87
N ILE A 391 24.95 4.95 -5.26
CA ILE A 391 23.64 4.32 -5.45
C ILE A 391 23.28 4.30 -6.94
N CYS A 392 23.31 5.46 -7.59
CA CYS A 392 22.94 5.62 -9.00
C CYS A 392 23.90 4.91 -9.95
N ARG A 393 25.17 4.70 -9.57
CA ARG A 393 26.15 3.96 -10.36
C ARG A 393 25.98 2.45 -10.24
N ASN A 394 25.80 1.92 -9.03
CA ASN A 394 25.83 0.49 -8.77
C ASN A 394 24.45 -0.20 -8.85
N MET A 395 23.37 0.46 -8.42
CA MET A 395 22.05 -0.18 -8.22
C MET A 395 21.11 -0.02 -9.44
N LYS A 396 21.48 -0.55 -10.61
CA LYS A 396 20.69 -0.39 -11.85
C LYS A 396 19.29 -1.02 -11.82
N GLY A 397 19.08 -2.00 -10.94
CA GLY A 397 17.78 -2.65 -10.72
C GLY A 397 16.82 -1.92 -9.77
N LEU A 398 17.22 -0.76 -9.23
CA LEU A 398 16.45 -0.04 -8.22
C LEU A 398 15.11 0.46 -8.77
N LYS A 399 14.03 0.14 -8.06
CA LYS A 399 12.64 0.51 -8.37
C LYS A 399 12.10 1.61 -7.46
N LYS A 400 12.54 1.65 -6.20
CA LYS A 400 12.09 2.64 -5.21
C LYS A 400 13.29 3.24 -4.48
N LEU A 401 13.37 4.56 -4.51
CA LEU A 401 14.40 5.35 -3.85
C LEU A 401 13.73 6.45 -3.02
N ILE A 402 13.84 6.37 -1.70
CA ILE A 402 13.36 7.41 -0.78
C ILE A 402 14.57 8.10 -0.14
N LEU A 403 14.65 9.41 -0.37
CA LEU A 403 15.68 10.34 0.09
C LEU A 403 15.08 11.47 0.95
N ASN A 404 13.87 11.25 1.49
CA ASN A 404 13.09 12.23 2.23
C ASN A 404 13.91 12.77 3.43
N LYS A 405 14.03 14.09 3.56
CA LYS A 405 14.87 14.79 4.57
C LYS A 405 16.38 14.50 4.49
N CYS A 406 16.91 14.07 3.35
CA CYS A 406 18.36 13.97 3.15
C CYS A 406 18.97 15.34 2.78
N TRP A 407 19.08 16.24 3.76
CA TRP A 407 19.45 17.65 3.60
C TRP A 407 20.83 17.95 2.95
N LEU A 408 21.73 16.96 2.86
CA LEU A 408 23.04 17.11 2.21
C LEU A 408 23.01 16.83 0.70
N ILE A 409 21.92 16.28 0.17
CA ILE A 409 21.75 16.04 -1.27
C ILE A 409 21.48 17.36 -1.98
N ASN A 410 22.18 17.58 -3.09
CA ASN A 410 21.96 18.70 -4.00
C ASN A 410 21.97 18.23 -5.46
N ASP A 411 21.95 19.19 -6.38
CA ASP A 411 21.90 18.97 -7.83
C ASP A 411 22.98 18.02 -8.37
N ALA A 412 24.20 18.05 -7.80
CA ALA A 412 25.29 17.18 -8.25
C ALA A 412 25.04 15.70 -7.94
N GLY A 413 24.33 15.39 -6.85
CA GLY A 413 23.86 14.04 -6.57
C GLY A 413 22.64 13.67 -7.40
N LEU A 414 21.66 14.58 -7.50
CA LEU A 414 20.39 14.35 -8.18
C LEU A 414 20.56 14.12 -9.70
N LYS A 415 21.53 14.79 -10.34
CA LYS A 415 21.90 14.59 -11.76
C LYS A 415 22.15 13.11 -12.11
N GLU A 416 22.74 12.33 -11.21
CA GLU A 416 23.05 10.92 -11.47
C GLU A 416 21.81 10.00 -11.36
N VAL A 417 20.69 10.45 -10.78
CA VAL A 417 19.42 9.68 -10.74
C VAL A 417 18.91 9.36 -12.14
N GLY A 418 19.25 10.17 -13.14
CA GLY A 418 19.07 9.90 -14.58
C GLY A 418 19.60 8.54 -15.08
N ARG A 419 20.43 7.86 -14.29
CA ARG A 419 20.96 6.51 -14.58
C ARG A 419 20.03 5.37 -14.12
N LEU A 420 19.01 5.63 -13.30
CA LEU A 420 18.11 4.63 -12.71
C LEU A 420 16.87 4.39 -13.59
N LEU A 421 17.07 3.84 -14.79
CA LEU A 421 16.03 3.66 -15.82
C LEU A 421 14.90 2.66 -15.46
N HIS A 422 14.92 2.09 -14.25
CA HIS A 422 13.89 1.18 -13.73
C HIS A 422 13.16 1.74 -12.50
N LEU A 423 13.43 2.99 -12.13
CA LEU A 423 12.79 3.66 -11.02
C LEU A 423 11.29 3.86 -11.30
N GLU A 424 10.49 3.36 -10.37
CA GLU A 424 9.03 3.44 -10.32
C GLU A 424 8.57 4.46 -9.28
N VAL A 425 9.38 4.67 -8.22
CA VAL A 425 9.10 5.59 -7.11
C VAL A 425 10.35 6.39 -6.75
N LEU A 426 10.22 7.72 -6.73
CA LEU A 426 11.23 8.64 -6.21
C LEU A 426 10.60 9.60 -5.19
N ASP A 427 11.19 9.66 -4.00
CA ASP A 427 10.89 10.70 -3.01
C ASP A 427 12.15 11.48 -2.66
N ILE A 428 12.15 12.77 -2.97
CA ILE A 428 13.21 13.74 -2.63
C ILE A 428 12.64 14.89 -1.77
N SER A 429 11.54 14.66 -1.08
CA SER A 429 10.88 15.68 -0.26
C SER A 429 11.80 16.20 0.85
N SER A 430 11.73 17.50 1.15
CA SER A 430 12.63 18.17 2.10
C SER A 430 14.13 17.96 1.80
N CYS A 431 14.51 17.86 0.52
CA CYS A 431 15.91 17.97 0.08
C CYS A 431 16.22 19.44 -0.25
N ASP A 432 16.33 20.27 0.79
CA ASP A 432 16.35 21.75 0.70
C ASP A 432 17.44 22.36 -0.20
N ARG A 433 18.45 21.58 -0.62
CA ARG A 433 19.55 22.02 -1.50
C ARG A 433 19.38 21.58 -2.96
N VAL A 434 18.26 20.98 -3.32
CA VAL A 434 17.89 20.66 -4.70
C VAL A 434 17.26 21.90 -5.35
N THR A 435 17.69 22.20 -6.57
CA THR A 435 17.17 23.27 -7.41
C THR A 435 16.66 22.72 -8.74
N ASP A 436 16.12 23.60 -9.58
CA ASP A 436 15.76 23.31 -10.97
C ASP A 436 16.88 22.61 -11.76
N LEU A 437 18.16 22.91 -11.50
CA LEU A 437 19.27 22.27 -12.22
C LEU A 437 19.31 20.76 -11.96
N GLY A 438 19.22 20.34 -10.70
CA GLY A 438 19.18 18.93 -10.33
C GLY A 438 17.91 18.23 -10.81
N LEU A 439 16.76 18.89 -10.67
CA LEU A 439 15.47 18.37 -11.13
C LEU A 439 15.47 18.14 -12.65
N LEU A 440 15.90 19.13 -13.43
CA LEU A 440 15.87 19.06 -14.89
C LEU A 440 16.95 18.11 -15.43
N GLU A 441 18.21 18.21 -14.99
CA GLU A 441 19.27 17.32 -15.49
C GLU A 441 19.12 15.87 -14.99
N GLY A 442 18.63 15.68 -13.76
CA GLY A 442 18.47 14.37 -13.14
C GLY A 442 17.21 13.63 -13.55
N LEU A 443 16.06 14.31 -13.64
CA LEU A 443 14.76 13.70 -13.95
C LEU A 443 14.35 13.87 -15.43
N ILE A 444 14.97 14.80 -16.17
CA ILE A 444 14.78 14.99 -17.61
C ILE A 444 16.13 14.83 -18.36
N PRO A 445 16.84 13.70 -18.18
CA PRO A 445 18.16 13.49 -18.78
C PRO A 445 18.08 13.56 -20.31
N HIS A 446 18.95 14.36 -20.92
CA HIS A 446 18.94 14.68 -22.34
C HIS A 446 18.71 13.46 -23.25
N GLY A 447 17.52 13.36 -23.83
CA GLY A 447 17.14 12.30 -24.78
C GLY A 447 16.64 10.98 -24.18
N LYS A 448 16.42 10.87 -22.86
CA LYS A 448 15.84 9.66 -22.23
C LYS A 448 14.57 9.98 -21.45
N LYS A 449 13.50 9.21 -21.71
CA LYS A 449 12.27 9.20 -20.90
C LYS A 449 12.37 8.16 -19.78
N PHE A 450 11.93 8.54 -18.60
CA PHE A 450 11.72 7.64 -17.45
C PHE A 450 10.36 6.94 -17.55
N TYR A 451 10.20 6.05 -18.54
CA TYR A 451 8.93 5.38 -18.87
C TYR A 451 8.28 4.55 -17.74
N LYS A 452 8.93 4.39 -16.58
CA LYS A 452 8.45 3.59 -15.46
C LYS A 452 8.10 4.39 -14.21
N LEU A 453 8.45 5.68 -14.12
CA LEU A 453 8.20 6.47 -12.93
C LEU A 453 6.69 6.71 -12.77
N LYS A 454 6.14 6.25 -11.63
CA LYS A 454 4.71 6.28 -11.29
C LYS A 454 4.42 7.14 -10.08
N GLU A 455 5.37 7.22 -9.15
CA GLU A 455 5.24 8.00 -7.92
C GLU A 455 6.41 8.99 -7.80
N LEU A 456 6.10 10.28 -7.67
CA LEU A 456 7.08 11.35 -7.55
C LEU A 456 6.66 12.30 -6.40
N TYR A 457 7.53 12.40 -5.39
CA TYR A 457 7.32 13.24 -4.22
C TYR A 457 8.37 14.36 -4.18
N LEU A 458 7.90 15.60 -4.26
CA LEU A 458 8.65 16.86 -4.34
C LEU A 458 8.16 17.85 -3.28
N ALA A 459 7.71 17.33 -2.13
CA ALA A 459 7.17 18.15 -1.05
C ALA A 459 8.28 18.95 -0.35
N LEU A 460 7.96 20.18 0.06
CA LEU A 460 8.87 21.08 0.78
C LEU A 460 10.21 21.30 0.03
N LEU A 461 10.17 21.58 -1.28
CA LEU A 461 11.34 21.98 -2.06
C LEU A 461 11.36 23.51 -2.28
N PRO A 462 12.14 24.28 -1.50
CA PRO A 462 12.04 25.74 -1.47
C PRO A 462 12.52 26.45 -2.75
N TYR A 463 13.45 25.83 -3.51
CA TYR A 463 14.09 26.39 -4.71
C TYR A 463 13.58 25.82 -6.03
N MET A 464 12.50 25.03 -6.00
CA MET A 464 11.84 24.53 -7.22
C MET A 464 10.99 25.63 -7.85
N SER A 465 11.12 25.87 -9.16
CA SER A 465 10.37 26.89 -9.89
C SER A 465 9.20 26.35 -10.74
N ILE A 466 8.41 27.29 -11.27
CA ILE A 466 7.34 27.06 -12.25
C ILE A 466 7.86 26.29 -13.47
N LEU A 467 9.08 26.60 -13.93
CA LEU A 467 9.67 25.98 -15.13
C LEU A 467 10.00 24.50 -14.89
N ALA A 468 10.49 24.14 -13.70
CA ALA A 468 10.73 22.74 -13.34
C ALA A 468 9.42 21.94 -13.36
N ILE A 469 8.36 22.43 -12.70
CA ILE A 469 7.06 21.75 -12.70
C ILE A 469 6.49 21.61 -14.12
N TYR A 470 6.54 22.67 -14.94
CA TYR A 470 6.08 22.63 -16.33
C TYR A 470 6.79 21.52 -17.13
N ARG A 471 8.13 21.44 -17.03
CA ARG A 471 8.94 20.45 -17.76
C ARG A 471 8.72 19.03 -17.22
N LEU A 472 8.59 18.86 -15.91
CA LEU A 472 8.30 17.57 -15.29
C LEU A 472 6.91 17.06 -15.70
N ALA A 473 5.88 17.91 -15.67
CA ALA A 473 4.54 17.55 -16.13
C ALA A 473 4.53 17.05 -17.59
N GLN A 474 5.28 17.71 -18.48
CA GLN A 474 5.43 17.29 -19.88
C GLN A 474 6.19 15.97 -20.08
N GLN A 475 7.11 15.63 -19.16
CA GLN A 475 7.93 14.42 -19.23
C GLN A 475 7.20 13.17 -18.72
N TYR A 476 6.28 13.33 -17.76
CA TYR A 476 5.67 12.25 -16.97
C TYR A 476 4.15 12.16 -17.15
N ASP A 477 3.73 11.59 -18.28
CA ASP A 477 2.33 11.32 -18.68
C ASP A 477 1.70 10.09 -18.00
N GLU A 478 2.52 9.11 -17.60
CA GLU A 478 2.11 7.89 -16.89
C GLU A 478 2.06 8.01 -15.35
N LEU A 479 2.25 9.21 -14.79
CA LEU A 479 2.36 9.41 -13.34
C LEU A 479 1.03 9.11 -12.63
N GLU A 480 1.07 8.30 -11.58
CA GLU A 480 -0.09 7.89 -10.77
C GLU A 480 -0.18 8.64 -9.45
N VAL A 481 0.96 9.07 -8.90
CA VAL A 481 1.08 9.76 -7.60
C VAL A 481 2.01 10.96 -7.76
N LEU A 482 1.51 12.14 -7.41
CA LEU A 482 2.28 13.38 -7.35
C LEU A 482 2.06 14.10 -6.02
N ASP A 483 3.16 14.39 -5.33
CA ASP A 483 3.14 15.18 -4.10
C ASP A 483 3.99 16.44 -4.26
N LEU A 484 3.34 17.60 -4.09
CA LEU A 484 3.92 18.93 -4.20
C LEU A 484 3.69 19.75 -2.91
N SER A 485 3.27 19.09 -1.82
CA SER A 485 2.87 19.76 -0.58
C SER A 485 3.97 20.63 0.02
N GLY A 486 3.60 21.81 0.51
CA GLY A 486 4.52 22.79 1.08
C GLY A 486 5.45 23.50 0.09
N SER A 487 5.52 23.09 -1.19
CA SER A 487 6.34 23.74 -2.24
C SER A 487 5.66 24.99 -2.82
N SER A 488 5.07 25.81 -1.95
CA SER A 488 4.13 26.90 -2.27
C SER A 488 4.69 28.02 -3.16
N ASN A 489 6.01 28.11 -3.32
CA ASN A 489 6.65 29.09 -4.19
C ASN A 489 6.45 28.81 -5.68
N SER A 490 6.53 27.54 -6.09
CA SER A 490 6.37 27.10 -7.48
C SER A 490 4.93 26.83 -7.87
N ILE A 491 4.09 26.37 -6.93
CA ILE A 491 2.75 25.88 -7.26
C ILE A 491 1.76 27.04 -7.38
N THR A 492 1.60 27.53 -8.60
CA THR A 492 0.61 28.54 -9.02
C THR A 492 -0.50 27.91 -9.86
N ASP A 493 -1.57 28.67 -10.08
CA ASP A 493 -2.66 28.29 -10.99
C ASP A 493 -2.17 27.83 -12.36
N GLU A 494 -1.20 28.52 -12.97
CA GLU A 494 -0.64 28.14 -14.27
C GLU A 494 0.08 26.78 -14.24
N THR A 495 0.86 26.50 -13.20
CA THR A 495 1.49 25.16 -13.05
C THR A 495 0.46 24.06 -12.85
N LEU A 496 -0.61 24.35 -12.12
CA LEU A 496 -1.66 23.40 -11.81
C LEU A 496 -2.47 23.03 -13.06
N GLN A 497 -2.80 24.01 -13.91
CA GLN A 497 -3.42 23.75 -15.22
C GLN A 497 -2.49 22.92 -16.13
N MET A 498 -1.16 23.10 -16.04
CA MET A 498 -0.21 22.27 -16.80
C MET A 498 -0.17 20.81 -16.33
N ILE A 499 -0.23 20.59 -15.00
CA ILE A 499 -0.38 19.25 -14.40
C ILE A 499 -1.67 18.58 -14.92
N PHE A 500 -2.80 19.30 -14.88
CA PHE A 500 -4.09 18.79 -15.38
C PHE A 500 -4.05 18.42 -16.86
N ARG A 501 -3.37 19.22 -17.70
CA ARG A 501 -3.19 18.95 -19.13
C ARG A 501 -2.42 17.66 -19.41
N HIS A 502 -1.30 17.46 -18.72
CA HIS A 502 -0.30 16.45 -19.12
C HIS A 502 -0.36 15.14 -18.34
N GLN A 503 -1.05 15.10 -17.18
CA GLN A 503 -0.96 13.96 -16.26
C GLN A 503 -2.33 13.29 -15.98
N PRO A 504 -3.10 12.87 -17.03
CA PRO A 504 -4.48 12.38 -16.87
C PRO A 504 -4.59 11.05 -16.10
N LYS A 505 -3.46 10.38 -15.83
CA LYS A 505 -3.37 9.11 -15.10
C LYS A 505 -3.20 9.26 -13.58
N LEU A 506 -3.10 10.49 -13.07
CA LEU A 506 -3.00 10.76 -11.63
C LEU A 506 -4.20 10.19 -10.87
N LYS A 507 -3.89 9.43 -9.83
CA LYS A 507 -4.82 8.84 -8.86
C LYS A 507 -4.69 9.51 -7.49
N TYR A 508 -3.51 10.06 -7.19
CA TYR A 508 -3.20 10.80 -5.97
C TYR A 508 -2.53 12.11 -6.34
N LEU A 509 -3.09 13.23 -5.87
CA LEU A 509 -2.50 14.56 -5.98
C LEU A 509 -2.52 15.24 -4.61
N ASN A 510 -1.35 15.61 -4.10
CA ASN A 510 -1.22 16.34 -2.84
C ASN A 510 -0.64 17.74 -3.07
N LEU A 511 -1.44 18.76 -2.71
CA LEU A 511 -1.16 20.19 -2.85
C LEU A 511 -1.28 20.90 -1.49
N ASP A 512 -1.10 20.18 -0.38
CA ASP A 512 -1.20 20.75 0.97
C ASP A 512 -0.31 22.00 1.13
N CYS A 513 -0.85 23.05 1.74
CA CYS A 513 -0.21 24.35 1.94
C CYS A 513 0.29 25.06 0.66
N CYS A 514 -0.22 24.72 -0.52
CA CYS A 514 0.06 25.46 -1.77
C CYS A 514 -0.73 26.79 -1.82
N ALA A 515 -0.30 27.77 -1.03
CA ALA A 515 -1.03 29.01 -0.78
C ALA A 515 -1.27 29.94 -1.98
N LYS A 516 -0.60 29.71 -3.13
CA LYS A 516 -0.78 30.49 -4.38
C LYS A 516 -1.83 29.87 -5.34
N ILE A 517 -2.46 28.76 -4.98
CA ILE A 517 -3.56 28.18 -5.75
C ILE A 517 -4.86 28.93 -5.43
N THR A 518 -5.58 29.34 -6.46
CA THR A 518 -6.89 30.00 -6.37
C THR A 518 -7.97 29.18 -7.09
N ASN A 519 -9.20 29.71 -7.10
CA ASN A 519 -10.30 29.14 -7.88
C ASN A 519 -10.02 29.10 -9.39
N PHE A 520 -9.20 30.01 -9.92
CA PHE A 520 -8.87 30.08 -11.35
C PHE A 520 -8.03 28.89 -11.81
N GLY A 521 -7.05 28.46 -11.01
CA GLY A 521 -6.23 27.27 -11.30
C GLY A 521 -7.03 25.98 -11.29
N ILE A 522 -7.85 25.78 -10.25
CA ILE A 522 -8.69 24.58 -10.10
C ILE A 522 -9.76 24.48 -11.20
N ALA A 523 -10.46 25.59 -11.47
CA ALA A 523 -11.57 25.63 -12.42
C ALA A 523 -11.17 25.79 -13.89
N GLY A 524 -9.90 26.04 -14.19
CA GLY A 524 -9.47 26.36 -15.56
C GLY A 524 -10.16 27.62 -16.06
N LEU A 525 -10.11 28.69 -15.27
CA LEU A 525 -10.68 30.00 -15.60
C LEU A 525 -9.54 31.02 -15.77
N SER A 526 -9.74 31.99 -16.65
CA SER A 526 -8.86 33.16 -16.76
C SER A 526 -9.26 34.20 -15.73
N ASP A 527 -8.28 34.77 -15.04
CA ASP A 527 -8.49 35.96 -14.22
C ASP A 527 -8.83 37.16 -15.13
N GLN A 528 -10.07 37.64 -15.03
CA GLN A 528 -10.57 38.77 -15.83
C GLN A 528 -10.06 40.13 -15.34
N SER A 529 -9.35 40.20 -14.20
CA SER A 529 -8.80 41.45 -13.66
C SER A 529 -7.45 41.87 -14.28
N ASN A 530 -6.83 40.99 -15.08
CA ASN A 530 -5.55 41.24 -15.75
C ASN A 530 -5.73 41.33 -17.28
N GLU A 531 -6.21 42.47 -17.77
CA GLU A 531 -6.59 42.67 -19.19
C GLU A 531 -5.42 42.63 -20.19
N GLU A 532 -4.16 42.75 -19.74
CA GLU A 532 -3.00 42.93 -20.63
C GLU A 532 -2.44 41.64 -21.27
N ASN A 533 -2.97 40.44 -21.00
CA ASN A 533 -2.33 39.18 -21.43
C ASN A 533 -3.28 38.14 -22.07
N TYR A 534 -4.15 38.60 -22.98
CA TYR A 534 -5.05 37.75 -23.81
C TYR A 534 -4.33 36.93 -24.92
N ASN A 535 -3.22 36.28 -24.61
CA ASN A 535 -2.56 35.34 -25.54
C ASN A 535 -3.05 33.89 -25.32
N TYR A 536 -4.16 33.53 -25.97
CA TYR A 536 -4.60 32.16 -26.29
C TYR A 536 -4.33 31.06 -25.23
N ARG A 537 -4.57 31.33 -23.94
CA ARG A 537 -4.45 30.31 -22.89
C ARG A 537 -5.60 29.31 -23.02
N VAL A 538 -5.30 28.12 -23.55
CA VAL A 538 -6.19 26.96 -23.36
C VAL A 538 -6.13 26.61 -21.88
N LEU A 539 -7.24 26.83 -21.20
CA LEU A 539 -7.36 26.61 -19.75
C LEU A 539 -7.73 25.16 -19.48
N TYR A 540 -7.08 24.55 -18.48
CA TYR A 540 -7.32 23.16 -18.09
C TYR A 540 -7.85 23.14 -16.66
N ASN A 541 -8.87 22.32 -16.40
CA ASN A 541 -9.47 22.19 -15.08
C ASN A 541 -9.19 20.80 -14.49
N ILE A 542 -9.50 20.63 -13.20
CA ILE A 542 -9.18 19.37 -12.50
C ILE A 542 -9.91 18.13 -13.09
N ASN A 543 -11.00 18.31 -13.86
CA ASN A 543 -11.75 17.22 -14.51
C ASN A 543 -10.97 16.47 -15.61
N TYR A 544 -9.81 16.97 -16.04
CA TYR A 544 -8.88 16.20 -16.87
C TYR A 544 -8.29 15.00 -16.10
N LEU A 545 -8.22 15.06 -14.76
CA LEU A 545 -7.73 13.98 -13.88
C LEU A 545 -8.84 12.96 -13.56
N LYS A 546 -9.38 12.27 -14.58
CA LYS A 546 -10.55 11.39 -14.44
C LYS A 546 -10.35 10.17 -13.54
N GLU A 547 -9.10 9.72 -13.38
CA GLU A 547 -8.73 8.60 -12.49
C GLU A 547 -8.45 9.01 -11.04
N LEU A 548 -8.58 10.31 -10.71
CA LEU A 548 -8.24 10.84 -9.39
C LEU A 548 -9.11 10.22 -8.29
N ARG A 549 -8.44 9.71 -7.24
CA ARG A 549 -9.03 9.00 -6.09
C ARG A 549 -8.73 9.69 -4.78
N TYR A 550 -7.58 10.34 -4.68
CA TYR A 550 -7.15 11.13 -3.54
C TYR A 550 -6.77 12.53 -4.00
N LEU A 551 -7.31 13.54 -3.34
CA LEU A 551 -6.97 14.95 -3.56
C LEU A 551 -6.80 15.66 -2.21
N ASN A 552 -5.61 16.20 -1.96
CA ASN A 552 -5.38 17.06 -0.81
C ASN A 552 -5.15 18.51 -1.26
N LEU A 553 -6.02 19.41 -0.79
CA LEU A 553 -5.98 20.86 -0.97
C LEU A 553 -5.90 21.60 0.38
N GLY A 554 -5.55 20.88 1.47
CA GLY A 554 -5.45 21.45 2.80
C GLY A 554 -4.54 22.68 2.84
N GLY A 555 -4.92 23.74 3.54
CA GLY A 555 -4.16 24.99 3.58
C GLY A 555 -4.09 25.76 2.23
N CYS A 556 -4.89 25.42 1.22
CA CYS A 556 -5.11 26.28 0.05
C CYS A 556 -6.14 27.37 0.40
N TYR A 557 -5.71 28.38 1.17
CA TYR A 557 -6.59 29.38 1.80
C TYR A 557 -7.42 30.23 0.82
N GLN A 558 -7.03 30.33 -0.45
CA GLN A 558 -7.74 31.14 -1.46
C GLN A 558 -8.86 30.39 -2.19
N LEU A 559 -9.07 29.10 -1.90
CA LEU A 559 -10.16 28.32 -2.47
C LEU A 559 -11.51 28.66 -1.81
N SER A 560 -12.55 28.78 -2.63
CA SER A 560 -13.94 29.00 -2.21
C SER A 560 -14.90 28.10 -2.98
N ASP A 561 -16.20 28.28 -2.75
CA ASP A 561 -17.27 27.53 -3.41
C ASP A 561 -17.18 27.52 -4.96
N ILE A 562 -16.58 28.56 -5.56
CA ILE A 562 -16.38 28.71 -7.02
C ILE A 562 -15.63 27.51 -7.60
N SER A 563 -14.60 27.01 -6.90
CA SER A 563 -13.85 25.83 -7.32
C SER A 563 -14.76 24.61 -7.49
N PHE A 564 -15.61 24.32 -6.49
CA PHE A 564 -16.45 23.13 -6.47
C PHE A 564 -17.61 23.21 -7.45
N ILE A 565 -18.19 24.40 -7.64
CA ILE A 565 -19.28 24.64 -8.59
C ILE A 565 -18.81 24.43 -10.04
N ASN A 566 -17.63 24.93 -10.39
CA ASN A 566 -17.16 24.96 -11.78
C ASN A 566 -16.28 23.76 -12.18
N ALA A 567 -15.59 23.13 -11.22
CA ALA A 567 -14.46 22.26 -11.51
C ALA A 567 -14.58 20.82 -11.01
N PHE A 568 -15.45 20.50 -10.06
CA PHE A 568 -15.46 19.17 -9.43
C PHE A 568 -16.50 18.24 -10.05
N ASP A 569 -16.09 17.49 -11.08
CA ASP A 569 -16.80 16.34 -11.65
C ASP A 569 -15.82 15.15 -11.72
N LEU A 570 -15.46 14.64 -10.54
CA LEU A 570 -14.43 13.62 -10.33
C LEU A 570 -15.06 12.29 -9.93
N PRO A 571 -15.54 11.48 -10.90
CA PRO A 571 -16.41 10.32 -10.62
C PRO A 571 -15.70 9.16 -9.92
N HIS A 572 -14.38 9.21 -9.70
CA HIS A 572 -13.60 8.20 -8.99
C HIS A 572 -13.00 8.69 -7.66
N LEU A 573 -13.27 9.94 -7.26
CA LEU A 573 -12.76 10.53 -6.03
C LEU A 573 -13.29 9.78 -4.80
N LYS A 574 -12.38 9.40 -3.91
CA LYS A 574 -12.63 8.66 -2.67
C LYS A 574 -12.24 9.44 -1.43
N GLU A 575 -11.14 10.17 -1.47
CA GLU A 575 -10.65 10.97 -0.36
C GLU A 575 -10.41 12.40 -0.83
N ILE A 576 -10.96 13.35 -0.07
CA ILE A 576 -10.70 14.76 -0.25
C ILE A 576 -10.35 15.41 1.09
N ASN A 577 -9.24 16.14 1.11
CA ASN A 577 -8.85 16.99 2.24
C ASN A 577 -8.94 18.46 1.82
N LEU A 578 -9.80 19.20 2.53
CA LEU A 578 -10.05 20.64 2.39
C LEU A 578 -9.74 21.38 3.71
N SER A 579 -8.99 20.76 4.62
CA SER A 579 -8.69 21.35 5.93
C SER A 579 -8.06 22.74 5.80
N ARG A 580 -8.45 23.68 6.67
CA ARG A 580 -8.04 25.10 6.59
C ARG A 580 -8.39 25.85 5.28
N CYS A 581 -9.23 25.30 4.40
CA CYS A 581 -9.80 26.07 3.29
C CYS A 581 -10.92 26.99 3.80
N HIS A 582 -10.54 28.08 4.48
CA HIS A 582 -11.46 28.90 5.28
C HIS A 582 -12.66 29.46 4.51
N ASN A 583 -12.53 29.75 3.21
CA ASN A 583 -13.57 30.36 2.38
C ASN A 583 -14.55 29.35 1.73
N VAL A 584 -14.50 28.07 2.13
CA VAL A 584 -15.42 27.02 1.64
C VAL A 584 -16.64 26.93 2.55
N THR A 585 -17.84 26.97 1.97
CA THR A 585 -19.11 26.98 2.72
C THR A 585 -19.94 25.73 2.43
N ALA A 586 -21.10 25.62 3.11
CA ALA A 586 -22.11 24.61 2.83
C ALA A 586 -22.48 24.49 1.34
N ASN A 587 -22.43 25.59 0.58
CA ASN A 587 -22.77 25.60 -0.84
C ASN A 587 -21.74 24.85 -1.70
N GLY A 588 -20.43 25.12 -1.54
CA GLY A 588 -19.38 24.40 -2.26
C GLY A 588 -19.39 22.91 -1.94
N ILE A 589 -19.53 22.56 -0.66
CA ILE A 589 -19.62 21.17 -0.19
C ILE A 589 -20.86 20.45 -0.76
N LYS A 590 -22.00 21.12 -0.88
CA LYS A 590 -23.22 20.56 -1.50
C LYS A 590 -23.01 20.21 -2.98
N TYR A 591 -22.25 21.01 -3.74
CA TYR A 591 -21.89 20.69 -5.12
C TYR A 591 -20.91 19.52 -5.20
N LEU A 592 -19.84 19.56 -4.38
CA LEU A 592 -18.86 18.47 -4.24
C LEU A 592 -19.55 17.13 -3.95
N CYS A 593 -20.48 17.08 -2.98
CA CYS A 593 -21.14 15.84 -2.58
C CYS A 593 -22.00 15.25 -3.71
N LYS A 594 -22.70 16.10 -4.48
CA LYS A 594 -23.53 15.66 -5.61
C LYS A 594 -22.72 15.14 -6.80
N LYS A 595 -21.56 15.75 -7.06
CA LYS A 595 -20.71 15.40 -8.21
C LYS A 595 -19.71 14.28 -7.93
N CYS A 596 -19.29 14.11 -6.67
CA CYS A 596 -18.33 13.10 -6.24
C CYS A 596 -18.96 12.06 -5.27
N PRO A 597 -20.01 11.31 -5.67
CA PRO A 597 -20.77 10.42 -4.77
C PRO A 597 -20.01 9.15 -4.33
N LYS A 598 -18.77 8.94 -4.80
CA LYS A 598 -17.91 7.80 -4.41
C LYS A 598 -16.97 8.12 -3.25
N ILE A 599 -17.04 9.33 -2.68
CA ILE A 599 -16.23 9.72 -1.53
C ILE A 599 -16.48 8.76 -0.35
N GLU A 600 -15.38 8.29 0.24
CA GLU A 600 -15.28 7.44 1.42
C GLU A 600 -14.67 8.24 2.61
N ILE A 601 -13.88 9.28 2.35
CA ILE A 601 -13.19 10.10 3.38
C ILE A 601 -13.29 11.60 3.06
N ILE A 602 -13.70 12.41 4.05
CA ILE A 602 -13.73 13.89 3.98
C ILE A 602 -12.97 14.48 5.17
N ASP A 603 -12.06 15.42 4.89
CA ASP A 603 -11.43 16.28 5.89
C ASP A 603 -11.83 17.76 5.68
N LEU A 604 -12.51 18.31 6.67
CA LEU A 604 -12.90 19.72 6.77
C LEU A 604 -12.35 20.35 8.06
N SER A 605 -11.32 19.76 8.67
CA SER A 605 -10.72 20.28 9.91
C SER A 605 -10.31 21.75 9.73
N GLU A 606 -10.51 22.57 10.75
CA GLU A 606 -10.17 24.00 10.78
C GLU A 606 -10.91 24.85 9.71
N CYS A 607 -12.02 24.36 9.15
CA CYS A 607 -12.90 25.14 8.26
C CYS A 607 -13.98 25.87 9.07
N TYR A 608 -13.84 27.18 9.25
CA TYR A 608 -14.67 27.97 10.17
C TYR A 608 -16.12 28.23 9.70
N HIS A 609 -16.42 28.04 8.42
CA HIS A 609 -17.76 28.19 7.84
C HIS A 609 -18.53 26.86 7.69
N VAL A 610 -18.02 25.77 8.30
CA VAL A 610 -18.74 24.49 8.39
C VAL A 610 -19.72 24.53 9.56
N LEU A 611 -21.01 24.35 9.23
CA LEU A 611 -22.14 24.34 10.14
C LEU A 611 -22.76 22.94 10.22
N ASP A 612 -23.67 22.72 11.16
CA ASP A 612 -24.39 21.45 11.32
C ASP A 612 -25.17 21.08 10.04
N SER A 613 -25.75 22.07 9.37
CA SER A 613 -26.40 21.90 8.07
C SER A 613 -25.44 21.42 6.96
N THR A 614 -24.15 21.75 7.02
CA THR A 614 -23.12 21.19 6.13
C THR A 614 -22.90 19.71 6.42
N VAL A 615 -22.88 19.31 7.69
CA VAL A 615 -22.73 17.90 8.10
C VAL A 615 -23.97 17.09 7.72
N GLY A 616 -25.18 17.62 7.91
CA GLY A 616 -26.42 17.01 7.43
C GLY A 616 -26.45 16.79 5.92
N LEU A 617 -25.97 17.76 5.13
CA LEU A 617 -25.80 17.60 3.68
C LEU A 617 -24.81 16.48 3.31
N ILE A 618 -23.64 16.44 3.96
CA ILE A 618 -22.62 15.40 3.73
C ILE A 618 -23.17 14.01 4.05
N THR A 619 -23.77 13.85 5.25
CA THR A 619 -24.23 12.54 5.75
C THR A 619 -25.34 11.96 4.87
N LYS A 620 -26.21 12.84 4.33
CA LYS A 620 -27.34 12.47 3.46
C LYS A 620 -26.93 12.09 2.04
N GLU A 621 -26.02 12.84 1.42
CA GLU A 621 -25.63 12.63 0.02
C GLU A 621 -24.50 11.58 -0.10
N ILE A 622 -23.52 11.56 0.81
CA ILE A 622 -22.36 10.64 0.77
C ILE A 622 -22.64 9.37 1.58
N ILE A 623 -23.49 8.51 1.04
CA ILE A 623 -23.90 7.22 1.64
C ILE A 623 -22.75 6.21 1.86
N ARG A 624 -21.53 6.50 1.38
CA ARG A 624 -20.33 5.64 1.49
C ARG A 624 -19.30 6.16 2.50
N LEU A 625 -19.60 7.23 3.24
CA LEU A 625 -18.68 7.86 4.17
C LEU A 625 -18.18 6.85 5.22
N GLU A 626 -16.88 6.58 5.21
CA GLU A 626 -16.17 5.74 6.18
C GLU A 626 -15.43 6.59 7.23
N SER A 627 -14.98 7.81 6.88
CA SER A 627 -14.33 8.74 7.81
C SER A 627 -14.71 10.19 7.56
N LEU A 628 -15.07 10.91 8.63
CA LEU A 628 -15.35 12.34 8.62
C LEU A 628 -14.45 13.05 9.64
N LYS A 629 -13.76 14.11 9.23
CA LYS A 629 -12.90 14.91 10.10
C LYS A 629 -13.34 16.37 10.10
N LEU A 630 -13.57 16.90 11.30
CA LEU A 630 -14.11 18.23 11.59
C LEU A 630 -13.33 18.89 12.75
N ASN A 631 -12.07 18.52 12.99
CA ASN A 631 -11.31 19.04 14.15
C ASN A 631 -11.18 20.56 14.05
N GLY A 632 -11.45 21.30 15.11
CA GLY A 632 -11.37 22.77 15.08
C GLY A 632 -12.48 23.46 14.29
N CYS A 633 -13.52 22.76 13.85
CA CYS A 633 -14.75 23.42 13.35
C CYS A 633 -15.45 24.08 14.53
N THR A 634 -15.40 25.42 14.61
CA THR A 634 -15.85 26.17 15.79
C THR A 634 -17.36 26.38 15.88
N GLN A 635 -18.09 26.10 14.80
CA GLN A 635 -19.52 26.40 14.68
C GLN A 635 -20.43 25.18 14.78
N ILE A 636 -19.90 23.96 14.73
CA ILE A 636 -20.69 22.73 14.83
C ILE A 636 -21.11 22.43 16.27
N THR A 637 -22.34 21.93 16.45
CA THR A 637 -22.96 21.62 17.75
C THR A 637 -23.27 20.13 17.89
N ASP A 638 -23.93 19.73 18.98
CA ASP A 638 -24.35 18.35 19.20
C ASP A 638 -25.41 17.86 18.18
N ASP A 639 -26.11 18.77 17.47
CA ASP A 639 -27.14 18.47 16.45
C ASP A 639 -26.62 17.55 15.33
N ILE A 640 -25.31 17.57 15.03
CA ILE A 640 -24.71 16.70 14.02
C ILE A 640 -24.83 15.21 14.34
N PHE A 641 -25.02 14.85 15.61
CA PHE A 641 -25.04 13.46 16.04
C PHE A 641 -26.29 12.73 15.54
N ASP A 642 -27.44 13.39 15.45
CA ASP A 642 -28.67 12.77 14.94
C ASP A 642 -28.58 12.53 13.43
N ASP A 643 -28.05 13.50 12.66
CA ASP A 643 -27.79 13.35 11.23
C ASP A 643 -26.81 12.20 10.94
N ILE A 644 -25.72 12.11 11.70
CA ILE A 644 -24.75 11.02 11.59
C ILE A 644 -25.40 9.69 11.99
N ALA A 645 -26.16 9.62 13.08
CA ALA A 645 -26.80 8.39 13.55
C ALA A 645 -27.83 7.85 12.54
N CYS A 646 -28.60 8.74 11.91
CA CYS A 646 -29.64 8.37 10.94
C CYS A 646 -29.07 7.95 9.58
N ASN A 647 -28.11 8.72 9.05
CA ASN A 647 -27.69 8.60 7.65
C ASN A 647 -26.40 7.75 7.47
N CYS A 648 -25.43 7.87 8.37
CA CYS A 648 -24.05 7.41 8.17
C CYS A 648 -23.79 5.94 8.59
N LYS A 649 -24.46 4.99 7.94
CA LYS A 649 -24.42 3.54 8.27
C LYS A 649 -23.06 2.85 8.11
N TYR A 650 -22.11 3.47 7.41
CA TYR A 650 -20.77 2.92 7.16
C TYR A 650 -19.64 3.73 7.83
N LEU A 651 -19.96 4.78 8.60
CA LEU A 651 -18.98 5.65 9.23
C LEU A 651 -18.25 4.89 10.35
N LYS A 652 -16.94 4.72 10.16
CA LYS A 652 -16.05 4.04 11.12
C LYS A 652 -15.37 5.04 12.03
N THR A 653 -15.06 6.24 11.51
CA THR A 653 -14.23 7.21 12.19
C THR A 653 -14.81 8.62 12.11
N LEU A 654 -14.91 9.28 13.25
CA LEU A 654 -15.27 10.69 13.39
C LEU A 654 -14.16 11.42 14.15
N TYR A 655 -13.73 12.58 13.67
CA TYR A 655 -12.81 13.46 14.39
C TYR A 655 -13.47 14.81 14.63
N ILE A 656 -13.61 15.20 15.91
CA ILE A 656 -14.32 16.38 16.39
C ILE A 656 -13.58 17.00 17.60
N ARG A 657 -12.23 16.92 17.59
CA ARG A 657 -11.41 17.58 18.61
C ARG A 657 -11.48 19.09 18.48
N ARG A 658 -11.28 19.82 19.57
CA ARG A 658 -11.28 21.30 19.58
C ARG A 658 -12.55 21.92 18.97
N CYS A 659 -13.71 21.26 19.13
CA CYS A 659 -15.01 21.76 18.67
C CYS A 659 -15.78 22.30 19.90
N PRO A 660 -15.62 23.58 20.29
CA PRO A 660 -16.02 24.08 21.61
C PRO A 660 -17.53 24.13 21.87
N LYS A 661 -18.35 23.99 20.82
CA LYS A 661 -19.82 23.96 20.92
C LYS A 661 -20.39 22.53 21.00
N ILE A 662 -19.56 21.50 20.86
CA ILE A 662 -19.95 20.11 21.14
C ILE A 662 -19.74 19.88 22.64
N GLN A 663 -20.82 19.56 23.34
CA GLN A 663 -20.83 19.42 24.80
C GLN A 663 -21.19 17.98 25.21
N THR A 664 -22.08 17.34 24.46
CA THR A 664 -22.52 15.96 24.71
C THR A 664 -21.41 14.97 24.39
N ASN A 665 -21.33 13.91 25.20
CA ASN A 665 -20.42 12.80 24.96
C ASN A 665 -20.89 12.00 23.72
N PRO A 666 -20.15 12.03 22.59
CA PRO A 666 -20.61 11.47 21.33
C PRO A 666 -20.79 9.95 21.37
N PHE A 667 -20.15 9.25 22.32
CA PHE A 667 -20.29 7.80 22.48
C PHE A 667 -21.68 7.38 23.00
N GLU A 668 -22.46 8.30 23.57
CA GLU A 668 -23.81 8.02 24.06
C GLU A 668 -24.83 7.94 22.90
N VAL A 669 -24.64 8.77 21.88
CA VAL A 669 -25.49 8.83 20.67
C VAL A 669 -24.94 7.92 19.56
N LEU A 670 -23.66 8.05 19.21
CA LEU A 670 -23.05 7.45 18.02
C LEU A 670 -22.53 6.02 18.22
N LYS A 671 -23.38 5.13 18.76
CA LYS A 671 -23.04 3.74 19.12
C LYS A 671 -22.48 2.88 17.96
N ASN A 672 -22.71 3.28 16.72
CA ASN A 672 -22.26 2.57 15.51
C ASN A 672 -20.88 3.04 14.99
N VAL A 673 -20.38 4.19 15.44
CA VAL A 673 -19.09 4.77 15.00
C VAL A 673 -17.97 4.19 15.86
N ARG A 674 -16.93 3.64 15.22
CA ARG A 674 -15.90 2.83 15.91
C ARG A 674 -14.84 3.67 16.63
N TYR A 675 -14.43 4.79 16.03
CA TYR A 675 -13.41 5.68 16.56
C TYR A 675 -13.94 7.10 16.55
N ILE A 676 -14.15 7.67 17.73
CA ILE A 676 -14.53 9.07 17.87
C ILE A 676 -13.39 9.79 18.58
N TYR A 677 -12.72 10.68 17.86
CA TYR A 677 -11.69 11.54 18.40
C TYR A 677 -12.36 12.85 18.85
N TYR A 678 -12.88 12.80 20.06
CA TYR A 678 -13.46 13.92 20.82
C TYR A 678 -12.44 14.36 21.90
N GLN A 679 -12.60 15.59 22.42
CA GLN A 679 -11.58 16.38 23.14
C GLN A 679 -10.51 16.96 22.20
#